data_AF-A0A3R6X9A2-F1
#
_entry.id   AF-A0A3R6X9A2-F1
#
_cell.length_a   1.000
_cell.length_b   1.000
_cell.length_c   1.000
_cell.angle_alpha   90.00
_cell.angle_beta   90.00
_cell.angle_gamma   90.00
#
_symmetry.space_group_name_H-M   'P 1'
#
loop_
_entity.id
_entity.type
_entity.pdbx_description
1 polymer ?
#
loop_
_entity_poly.entity_id
_entity_poly.type
_entity_poly.pdbx_seq_one_letter_code
_entity_poly.pdbx_strand_id
1 'polypeptide(L)'
;MMRRVRAGYSMNVLTSLQLFIKDDPSTRDLRFVWQWVDQVESLRRLSVAQTEIPSLESRGGMAIQQRAPLRAWPVDPQALVSAGVQHLLGLTTVPSTSVPYETSLRDPVLGCLVYDSLGRRTALLACQWDPEGSQSTTSLHFSNMPRSASGKVGLNQAPGGSWHSLYDDNTDGPTSSTNNNVSSHHTALPTLQSLMSQCEASLDFDRAAALAVFHGDVQAAVAVLQRGAECPSSSPTREVRQLVAMAVAGYSIGTTAHNPLWSSMCQQLLRRPEIQNPGTPRYLHALCSFLVTARELSAVTHAAALPTRPPRNSTVPNSLAFRRPSATPTTSSPEDPPLFTAILHDESLLLSDRTAFACRYLPLDALSRFIDVCVETCTRQGNLQGLLLVGLEPSILQEYLDRTGDIQTVALLVARVAATSEDTALVYAKWIAMYRDLLNQWQLFHQRALFDVGRTQLEGQLNGFRDVALALNHPMATETRAVMSSPPPPQLYVRCNFCGSSLSLSSLLRVGAGDWLLKAKPKLNNCPSCKRPLPQCALCLLPFGTLNPYLELAMRKGQDKKHALMEHDSATSSPSTPDNLSDLSSIPFVEWFTWCQTCKHGGHAHHMADWFATHEVCPVSDCDCTCKRLDVNSTMGCAPSGPIAPLDRTART
;
A
#
# COMPACT_ATOMS: atom_id res chain seq x y z
N MET A 1 -18.10 10.17 10.78
CA MET A 1 -16.83 10.06 11.55
C MET A 1 -16.95 9.23 12.83
N MET A 2 -17.62 9.68 13.90
CA MET A 2 -17.63 8.97 15.21
C MET A 2 -17.95 7.47 15.15
N ARG A 3 -18.92 7.05 14.31
CA ARG A 3 -19.23 5.61 14.09
C ARG A 3 -18.03 4.83 13.52
N ARG A 4 -17.30 5.40 12.56
CA ARG A 4 -16.09 4.79 11.97
C ARG A 4 -14.98 4.65 13.01
N VAL A 5 -14.76 5.68 13.83
CA VAL A 5 -13.79 5.62 14.96
C VAL A 5 -14.13 4.43 15.88
N ARG A 6 -15.40 4.28 16.27
CA ARG A 6 -15.86 3.18 17.13
C ARG A 6 -15.78 1.81 16.45
N ALA A 7 -15.94 1.76 15.14
CA ALA A 7 -15.78 0.54 14.36
C ALA A 7 -14.30 0.14 14.13
N GLY A 8 -13.33 0.96 14.54
CA GLY A 8 -11.90 0.65 14.45
C GLY A 8 -11.15 1.37 13.32
N TYR A 9 -11.75 2.38 12.68
CA TYR A 9 -11.08 3.16 11.64
C TYR A 9 -9.91 3.96 12.25
N SER A 10 -8.69 3.52 11.95
CA SER A 10 -7.47 3.84 12.72
C SER A 10 -6.22 3.82 11.83
N MET A 11 -5.03 3.89 12.44
CA MET A 11 -3.76 3.77 11.72
C MET A 11 -3.53 2.39 11.10
N ASN A 12 -4.32 1.36 11.45
CA ASN A 12 -4.23 0.05 10.81
C ASN A 12 -4.97 0.04 9.46
N VAL A 13 -4.23 -0.12 8.35
CA VAL A 13 -4.79 -0.12 6.98
C VAL A 13 -5.73 -1.30 6.75
N LEU A 14 -5.35 -2.50 7.19
CA LEU A 14 -6.16 -3.72 7.01
C LEU A 14 -7.50 -3.62 7.72
N THR A 15 -7.50 -3.14 8.96
CA THR A 15 -8.75 -2.87 9.70
C THR A 15 -9.59 -1.81 9.01
N SER A 16 -8.96 -0.77 8.45
CA SER A 16 -9.66 0.27 7.70
C SER A 16 -10.32 -0.28 6.43
N LEU A 17 -9.63 -1.16 5.69
CA LEU A 17 -10.17 -1.80 4.49
C LEU A 17 -11.39 -2.69 4.77
N GLN A 18 -11.43 -3.35 5.93
CA GLN A 18 -12.57 -4.16 6.36
C GLN A 18 -13.82 -3.33 6.64
N LEU A 19 -13.68 -2.03 6.93
CA LEU A 19 -14.80 -1.13 7.24
C LEU A 19 -15.48 -0.55 6.01
N PHE A 20 -14.79 -0.50 4.87
CA PHE A 20 -15.32 0.07 3.64
C PHE A 20 -15.83 -1.06 2.76
N ILE A 21 -17.11 -1.40 2.96
CA ILE A 21 -17.81 -2.42 2.18
C ILE A 21 -18.14 -1.83 0.80
N LYS A 22 -17.87 -2.62 -0.23
CA LYS A 22 -17.94 -2.24 -1.65
C LYS A 22 -19.32 -1.75 -2.11
N ASP A 23 -20.39 -2.28 -1.53
CA ASP A 23 -21.77 -2.02 -1.96
C ASP A 23 -22.30 -0.66 -1.49
N ASP A 24 -21.55 0.04 -0.64
CA ASP A 24 -21.88 1.39 -0.24
C ASP A 24 -21.13 2.40 -1.14
N PRO A 25 -21.85 3.06 -2.09
CA PRO A 25 -21.24 4.04 -2.97
C PRO A 25 -20.60 5.21 -2.22
N SER A 26 -21.00 5.48 -0.97
CA SER A 26 -20.43 6.54 -0.14
C SER A 26 -19.06 6.21 0.46
N THR A 27 -18.69 4.92 0.52
CA THR A 27 -17.40 4.47 1.07
C THR A 27 -16.48 3.83 0.04
N ARG A 28 -17.00 3.61 -1.17
CA ARG A 28 -16.27 3.02 -2.29
C ARG A 28 -14.96 3.76 -2.58
N ASP A 29 -14.99 5.09 -2.65
CA ASP A 29 -13.80 5.89 -2.96
C ASP A 29 -12.74 5.79 -1.84
N LEU A 30 -13.17 5.78 -0.57
CA LEU A 30 -12.28 5.57 0.56
C LEU A 30 -11.63 4.19 0.52
N ARG A 31 -12.37 3.15 0.16
CA ARG A 31 -11.81 1.81 -0.01
C ARG A 31 -10.66 1.82 -1.01
N PHE A 32 -10.85 2.44 -2.17
CA PHE A 32 -9.81 2.52 -3.21
C PHE A 32 -8.57 3.29 -2.75
N VAL A 33 -8.76 4.40 -2.04
CA VAL A 33 -7.64 5.16 -1.47
C VAL A 33 -6.83 4.29 -0.51
N TRP A 34 -7.49 3.55 0.38
CA TRP A 34 -6.80 2.67 1.33
C TRP A 34 -6.16 1.46 0.65
N GLN A 35 -6.73 0.94 -0.44
CA GLN A 35 -6.10 -0.11 -1.24
C GLN A 35 -4.84 0.42 -1.93
N TRP A 36 -4.87 1.66 -2.45
CA TRP A 36 -3.68 2.29 -3.00
C TRP A 36 -2.60 2.53 -1.93
N VAL A 37 -2.97 3.02 -0.74
CA VAL A 37 -2.03 3.17 0.38
C VAL A 37 -1.39 1.82 0.75
N ASP A 38 -2.19 0.77 0.90
CA ASP A 38 -1.70 -0.58 1.21
C ASP A 38 -0.74 -1.10 0.12
N GLN A 39 -1.09 -0.88 -1.15
CA GLN A 39 -0.28 -1.27 -2.30
C GLN A 39 1.08 -0.57 -2.28
N VAL A 40 1.12 0.76 -2.09
CA VAL A 40 2.36 1.55 -2.05
C VAL A 40 3.23 1.13 -0.87
N GLU A 41 2.65 0.98 0.32
CA GLU A 41 3.38 0.54 1.53
C GLU A 41 3.92 -0.89 1.38
N SER A 42 3.17 -1.79 0.74
CA SER A 42 3.58 -3.17 0.47
C SER A 42 4.70 -3.24 -0.56
N LEU A 43 4.60 -2.50 -1.66
CA LEU A 43 5.67 -2.41 -2.67
C LEU A 43 6.96 -1.85 -2.07
N ARG A 44 6.88 -0.83 -1.21
CA ARG A 44 8.05 -0.29 -0.49
C ARG A 44 8.69 -1.36 0.41
N ARG A 45 7.89 -2.08 1.20
CA ARG A 45 8.38 -3.18 2.06
C ARG A 45 9.07 -4.28 1.25
N LEU A 46 8.49 -4.67 0.12
CA LEU A 46 9.06 -5.67 -0.78
C LEU A 46 10.38 -5.20 -1.39
N SER A 47 10.45 -3.94 -1.83
CA SER A 47 11.69 -3.35 -2.37
C SER A 47 12.82 -3.39 -1.33
N VAL A 48 12.54 -3.08 -0.07
CA VAL A 48 13.50 -3.17 1.04
C VAL A 48 13.93 -4.62 1.29
N ALA A 49 12.99 -5.57 1.40
CA ALA A 49 13.30 -6.97 1.66
C ALA A 49 14.25 -7.55 0.58
N GLN A 50 14.09 -7.14 -0.68
CA GLN A 50 14.97 -7.56 -1.78
C GLN A 50 16.38 -6.95 -1.74
N THR A 51 16.59 -5.92 -0.92
CA THR A 51 17.92 -5.31 -0.69
C THR A 51 18.68 -5.98 0.45
N GLU A 52 17.99 -6.62 1.40
CA GLU A 52 18.59 -7.25 2.59
C GLU A 52 19.06 -8.69 2.39
N ILE A 53 18.67 -9.38 1.31
CA ILE A 53 19.13 -10.75 1.01
C ILE A 53 20.65 -10.71 0.73
N PRO A 54 21.51 -11.27 1.62
CA PRO A 54 22.95 -11.30 1.39
C PRO A 54 23.23 -12.23 0.21
N SER A 55 24.10 -11.79 -0.71
CA SER A 55 24.70 -12.64 -1.73
C SER A 55 25.65 -13.67 -1.08
N LEU A 56 25.10 -14.63 -0.35
CA LEU A 56 25.82 -15.77 0.18
C LEU A 56 25.71 -16.89 -0.86
N GLU A 57 26.47 -16.73 -1.94
CA GLU A 57 27.01 -17.78 -2.82
C GLU A 57 27.49 -17.14 -4.14
N SER A 58 28.79 -16.86 -4.23
CA SER A 58 29.61 -17.24 -5.38
C SER A 58 31.01 -16.63 -5.26
N ARG A 59 31.92 -17.41 -4.69
CA ARG A 59 33.34 -17.33 -5.04
C ARG A 59 33.52 -18.16 -6.31
N GLY A 60 33.33 -17.54 -7.47
CA GLY A 60 33.74 -18.13 -8.75
C GLY A 60 32.89 -17.68 -9.93
N GLY A 61 33.47 -16.86 -10.79
CA GLY A 61 33.00 -16.69 -12.18
C GLY A 61 32.11 -15.48 -12.43
N MET A 62 32.56 -14.65 -13.37
CA MET A 62 31.91 -13.44 -13.88
C MET A 62 30.52 -13.72 -14.48
N ALA A 63 29.47 -13.13 -13.89
CA ALA A 63 28.27 -12.59 -14.57
C ALA A 63 27.33 -11.96 -13.51
N ILE A 64 27.34 -10.63 -13.37
CA ILE A 64 26.26 -9.92 -12.66
C ILE A 64 25.07 -9.90 -13.61
N GLN A 65 24.22 -10.92 -13.51
CA GLN A 65 22.99 -11.05 -14.29
C GLN A 65 21.88 -10.23 -13.59
N GLN A 66 21.32 -9.29 -14.33
CA GLN A 66 20.36 -8.27 -13.86
C GLN A 66 19.12 -8.89 -13.19
N ARG A 67 19.03 -8.78 -11.87
CA ARG A 67 17.78 -8.87 -11.10
C ARG A 67 17.25 -7.45 -10.89
N ALA A 68 16.13 -7.04 -11.52
CA ALA A 68 15.33 -5.92 -11.00
C ALA A 68 13.95 -5.76 -11.68
N PRO A 69 12.89 -6.45 -11.24
CA PRO A 69 11.53 -6.00 -11.51
C PRO A 69 11.04 -4.96 -10.48
N LEU A 70 11.54 -4.97 -9.23
CA LEU A 70 11.05 -4.09 -8.14
C LEU A 70 12.10 -3.20 -7.45
N ARG A 71 13.39 -3.38 -7.72
CA ARG A 71 14.45 -2.51 -7.15
C ARG A 71 14.33 -1.04 -7.55
N ALA A 72 13.54 -0.74 -8.58
CA ALA A 72 13.27 0.63 -9.02
C ALA A 72 12.04 1.27 -8.35
N TRP A 73 11.27 0.52 -7.56
CA TRP A 73 10.17 1.09 -6.79
C TRP A 73 10.70 1.98 -5.66
N PRO A 74 10.10 3.16 -5.39
CA PRO A 74 10.55 4.05 -4.33
C PRO A 74 10.64 3.35 -2.95
N VAL A 75 11.86 3.30 -2.41
CA VAL A 75 12.14 2.80 -1.04
C VAL A 75 11.96 3.90 0.01
N ASP A 76 11.86 5.15 -0.43
CA ASP A 76 11.92 6.32 0.45
C ASP A 76 10.76 6.37 1.49
N PRO A 77 10.96 7.05 2.63
CA PRO A 77 9.89 7.29 3.60
C PRO A 77 8.73 8.12 3.02
N GLN A 78 8.95 8.80 1.90
CA GLN A 78 8.01 9.67 1.19
C GLN A 78 7.21 8.94 0.11
N ALA A 79 7.22 7.60 0.10
CA ALA A 79 6.73 6.84 -1.05
C ALA A 79 5.28 7.17 -1.42
N LEU A 80 4.43 7.56 -0.46
CA LEU A 80 3.05 7.99 -0.76
C LEU A 80 2.98 9.34 -1.50
N VAL A 81 3.98 10.21 -1.36
CA VAL A 81 4.11 11.46 -2.13
C VAL A 81 4.70 11.17 -3.51
N SER A 82 5.72 10.32 -3.59
CA SER A 82 6.40 9.99 -4.86
C SER A 82 5.71 8.90 -5.69
N ALA A 83 4.76 8.14 -5.15
CA ALA A 83 4.03 7.09 -5.87
C ALA A 83 2.89 7.60 -6.77
N GLY A 84 2.71 8.92 -6.89
CA GLY A 84 1.81 9.50 -7.88
C GLY A 84 2.23 9.12 -9.30
N VAL A 85 1.29 8.66 -10.12
CA VAL A 85 1.54 8.26 -11.52
C VAL A 85 2.27 9.35 -12.31
N GLN A 86 1.96 10.65 -12.11
CA GLN A 86 2.71 11.74 -12.77
C GLN A 86 4.19 11.75 -12.38
N HIS A 87 4.50 11.52 -11.10
CA HIS A 87 5.88 11.46 -10.60
C HIS A 87 6.60 10.21 -11.13
N LEU A 88 5.96 9.05 -11.09
CA LEU A 88 6.51 7.79 -11.58
C LEU A 88 6.82 7.81 -13.08
N LEU A 89 6.00 8.53 -13.87
CA LEU A 89 6.24 8.75 -15.30
C LEU A 89 7.31 9.83 -15.58
N GLY A 90 7.77 10.57 -14.56
CA GLY A 90 8.72 11.67 -14.73
C GLY A 90 8.10 12.94 -15.33
N LEU A 91 6.78 13.12 -15.23
CA LEU A 91 6.07 14.27 -15.80
C LEU A 91 6.15 15.52 -14.92
N THR A 92 6.48 15.38 -13.63
CA THR A 92 6.51 16.48 -12.65
C THR A 92 7.84 17.21 -12.56
N THR A 93 8.91 16.70 -13.17
CA THR A 93 10.27 17.29 -13.07
C THR A 93 10.56 18.24 -14.23
N VAL A 94 11.15 19.40 -13.93
CA VAL A 94 11.85 20.28 -14.90
C VAL A 94 12.68 19.40 -15.84
N PRO A 95 12.68 19.63 -17.17
CA PRO A 95 13.19 18.67 -18.15
C PRO A 95 14.62 18.25 -17.84
N SER A 96 14.76 17.06 -17.26
CA SER A 96 16.03 16.34 -17.24
C SER A 96 16.40 16.03 -18.69
N THR A 97 17.66 16.29 -19.05
CA THR A 97 18.22 16.08 -20.40
C THR A 97 18.18 14.62 -20.89
N SER A 98 17.72 13.68 -20.05
CA SER A 98 17.44 12.30 -20.42
C SER A 98 15.93 12.10 -20.61
N VAL A 99 15.49 12.08 -21.86
CA VAL A 99 14.15 11.61 -22.22
C VAL A 99 14.07 10.13 -21.81
N PRO A 100 13.04 9.69 -21.05
CA PRO A 100 12.88 8.27 -20.75
C PRO A 100 12.81 7.50 -22.07
N TYR A 101 13.69 6.50 -22.23
CA TYR A 101 13.69 5.66 -23.43
C TYR A 101 12.41 4.82 -23.41
N GLU A 102 11.44 5.24 -24.21
CA GLU A 102 10.16 4.57 -24.36
C GLU A 102 10.22 3.59 -25.53
N THR A 103 9.78 2.37 -25.28
CA THR A 103 9.63 1.35 -26.33
C THR A 103 8.15 1.08 -26.57
N SER A 104 7.79 0.83 -27.83
CA SER A 104 6.43 0.42 -28.20
C SER A 104 6.49 -0.91 -28.92
N LEU A 105 5.63 -1.84 -28.54
CA LEU A 105 5.51 -3.15 -29.15
C LEU A 105 4.07 -3.42 -29.52
N ARG A 106 3.86 -4.26 -30.53
CA ARG A 106 2.52 -4.72 -30.86
C ARG A 106 2.17 -5.92 -30.00
N ASP A 107 1.04 -5.85 -29.32
CA ASP A 107 0.52 -7.00 -28.58
C ASP A 107 0.17 -8.14 -29.57
N PRO A 108 0.68 -9.36 -29.38
CA PRO A 108 0.46 -10.46 -30.32
C PRO A 108 -0.98 -10.98 -30.31
N VAL A 109 -1.73 -10.77 -29.22
CA VAL A 109 -3.11 -11.26 -29.06
C VAL A 109 -4.13 -10.18 -29.33
N LEU A 110 -3.85 -8.91 -28.98
CA LEU A 110 -4.75 -7.74 -29.15
C LEU A 110 -4.41 -6.85 -30.35
N GLY A 111 -3.17 -6.90 -30.85
CA GLY A 111 -2.81 -6.31 -32.14
C GLY A 111 -2.66 -4.80 -32.11
N CYS A 112 -2.94 -4.15 -30.98
CA CYS A 112 -2.70 -2.74 -30.72
C CYS A 112 -1.28 -2.51 -30.16
N LEU A 113 -0.85 -1.25 -30.14
CA LEU A 113 0.45 -0.87 -29.57
C LEU A 113 0.35 -0.81 -28.05
N VAL A 114 1.36 -1.39 -27.39
CA VAL A 114 1.61 -1.31 -25.96
C VAL A 114 2.91 -0.53 -25.76
N TYR A 115 2.89 0.42 -24.84
CA TYR A 115 4.04 1.25 -24.50
C TYR A 115 4.68 0.75 -23.21
N ASP A 116 6.01 0.69 -23.21
CA ASP A 116 6.80 0.19 -22.10
C ASP A 116 7.96 1.13 -21.78
N SER A 117 8.06 1.48 -20.51
CA SER A 117 9.14 2.23 -19.91
C SER A 117 9.16 1.91 -18.41
N LEU A 118 10.28 2.21 -17.75
CA LEU A 118 10.36 2.01 -16.31
C LEU A 118 9.25 2.74 -15.55
N GLY A 119 8.99 4.00 -15.92
CA GLY A 119 7.93 4.81 -15.31
C GLY A 119 6.52 4.27 -15.57
N ARG A 120 6.28 3.65 -16.74
CA ARG A 120 5.00 2.98 -17.03
C ARG A 120 4.82 1.72 -16.19
N ARG A 121 5.86 0.90 -16.04
CA ARG A 121 5.81 -0.33 -15.22
C ARG A 121 5.54 -0.01 -13.75
N THR A 122 6.20 1.00 -13.19
CA THR A 122 5.91 1.45 -11.83
C THR A 122 4.52 2.09 -11.74
N ALA A 123 4.11 2.93 -12.69
CA ALA A 123 2.74 3.47 -12.70
C ALA A 123 1.66 2.37 -12.75
N LEU A 124 1.89 1.28 -13.50
CA LEU A 124 1.00 0.11 -13.52
C LEU A 124 0.92 -0.56 -12.13
N LEU A 125 2.06 -0.79 -11.47
CA LEU A 125 2.09 -1.35 -10.13
C LEU A 125 1.38 -0.47 -9.09
N ALA A 126 1.48 0.87 -9.21
CA ALA A 126 0.72 1.82 -8.39
C ALA A 126 -0.80 1.64 -8.56
N CYS A 127 -1.22 1.33 -9.79
CA CYS A 127 -2.61 1.06 -10.14
C CYS A 127 -3.04 -0.41 -9.88
N GLN A 128 -2.23 -1.20 -9.17
CA GLN A 128 -2.44 -2.63 -8.91
C GLN A 128 -2.43 -3.52 -10.16
N TRP A 129 -1.88 -3.03 -11.28
CA TRP A 129 -1.66 -3.83 -12.47
C TRP A 129 -0.22 -4.37 -12.47
N ASP A 130 -0.08 -5.68 -12.51
CA ASP A 130 1.22 -6.33 -12.62
C ASP A 130 1.64 -6.41 -14.10
N PRO A 131 2.70 -5.69 -14.53
CA PRO A 131 3.17 -5.73 -15.91
C PRO A 131 3.73 -7.11 -16.31
N GLU A 132 4.13 -7.96 -15.36
CA GLU A 132 4.75 -9.27 -15.63
C GLU A 132 3.79 -10.46 -15.45
N GLY A 133 2.58 -10.22 -14.92
CA GLY A 133 1.59 -11.25 -14.59
C GLY A 133 0.82 -11.87 -15.76
N SER A 134 1.10 -11.49 -17.02
CA SER A 134 0.47 -12.08 -18.21
C SER A 134 1.14 -13.41 -18.59
N GLN A 135 0.95 -14.45 -17.78
CA GLN A 135 1.37 -15.82 -18.12
C GLN A 135 0.40 -16.44 -19.14
N SER A 136 0.40 -15.93 -20.37
CA SER A 136 -0.21 -16.60 -21.53
C SER A 136 0.91 -17.01 -22.49
N THR A 137 1.47 -18.20 -22.24
CA THR A 137 2.06 -19.20 -23.19
C THR A 137 2.87 -18.79 -24.44
N THR A 138 3.27 -17.53 -24.61
CA THR A 138 4.21 -17.13 -25.66
C THR A 138 5.17 -16.08 -25.10
N SER A 139 6.32 -16.57 -24.66
CA SER A 139 7.49 -15.76 -24.36
C SER A 139 7.75 -14.80 -25.53
N LEU A 140 7.69 -13.49 -25.26
CA LEU A 140 8.14 -12.45 -26.19
C LEU A 140 9.66 -12.60 -26.37
N HIS A 141 10.07 -13.38 -27.37
CA HIS A 141 11.46 -13.51 -27.77
C HIS A 141 11.98 -12.19 -28.32
N PHE A 142 12.64 -11.38 -27.48
CA PHE A 142 13.46 -10.22 -27.88
C PHE A 142 14.80 -10.64 -28.50
N SER A 143 14.78 -11.55 -29.47
CA SER A 143 16.00 -12.05 -30.10
C SER A 143 15.75 -12.39 -31.56
N ASN A 144 15.65 -11.38 -32.42
CA ASN A 144 16.22 -11.41 -33.78
C ASN A 144 16.00 -10.09 -34.53
N MET A 145 17.07 -9.31 -34.69
CA MET A 145 17.24 -8.34 -35.78
C MET A 145 18.35 -8.88 -36.70
N PRO A 146 18.21 -8.79 -38.05
CA PRO A 146 19.17 -9.36 -38.98
C PRO A 146 20.45 -8.51 -39.05
N ARG A 147 21.61 -9.17 -38.96
CA ARG A 147 22.94 -8.53 -39.07
C ARG A 147 23.30 -8.28 -40.54
N SER A 148 23.61 -7.03 -40.89
CA SER A 148 24.35 -6.68 -42.12
C SER A 148 25.85 -6.72 -41.85
N ALA A 149 26.62 -7.16 -42.84
CA ALA A 149 28.02 -7.53 -42.73
C ALA A 149 29.02 -6.35 -42.86
N SER A 150 30.13 -6.50 -42.15
CA SER A 150 31.47 -5.90 -42.34
C SER A 150 31.83 -4.63 -41.56
N GLY A 151 32.92 -4.73 -40.77
CA GLY A 151 33.74 -3.60 -40.30
C GLY A 151 34.00 -3.53 -38.79
N LYS A 152 35.13 -4.07 -38.33
CA LYS A 152 35.63 -4.14 -36.94
C LYS A 152 35.74 -2.77 -36.23
N VAL A 153 35.41 -2.72 -34.93
CA VAL A 153 36.23 -2.27 -33.76
C VAL A 153 35.36 -2.35 -32.49
N GLY A 154 35.93 -2.80 -31.37
CA GLY A 154 35.23 -3.48 -30.28
C GLY A 154 34.57 -2.64 -29.18
N LEU A 155 33.66 -3.31 -28.47
CA LEU A 155 33.41 -3.23 -27.02
C LEU A 155 32.68 -4.54 -26.63
N ASN A 156 33.10 -5.17 -25.53
CA ASN A 156 32.72 -6.54 -25.16
C ASN A 156 31.22 -6.69 -24.86
N GLN A 157 30.49 -7.28 -25.81
CA GLN A 157 29.19 -7.94 -25.60
C GLN A 157 29.43 -9.41 -25.27
N ALA A 158 28.80 -9.92 -24.21
CA ALA A 158 28.70 -11.35 -23.89
C ALA A 158 27.22 -11.77 -23.79
N PRO A 159 26.89 -13.04 -24.05
CA PRO A 159 25.68 -13.45 -24.78
C PRO A 159 24.54 -13.96 -23.89
N GLY A 160 23.34 -14.02 -24.49
CA GLY A 160 22.11 -14.46 -23.87
C GLY A 160 22.11 -15.93 -23.43
N GLY A 161 21.48 -16.16 -22.28
CA GLY A 161 21.11 -17.47 -21.76
C GLY A 161 19.59 -17.58 -21.65
N SER A 162 19.06 -18.69 -22.14
CA SER A 162 17.67 -19.12 -22.04
C SER A 162 17.28 -19.43 -20.59
N TRP A 163 16.10 -19.00 -20.18
CA TRP A 163 15.54 -19.18 -18.84
C TRP A 163 14.53 -20.33 -18.86
N HIS A 164 14.94 -21.56 -18.61
CA HIS A 164 14.05 -22.65 -18.20
C HIS A 164 14.82 -23.67 -17.34
N SER A 165 14.11 -24.25 -16.37
CA SER A 165 14.49 -25.31 -15.42
C SER A 165 14.89 -24.81 -14.03
N LEU A 166 13.94 -24.90 -13.09
CA LEU A 166 14.14 -25.30 -11.69
C LEU A 166 12.77 -25.55 -11.00
N TYR A 167 11.86 -26.28 -11.65
CA TYR A 167 10.73 -26.97 -10.99
C TYR A 167 10.24 -28.07 -11.92
N ASP A 168 11.03 -29.13 -12.04
CA ASP A 168 10.51 -30.44 -12.40
C ASP A 168 11.50 -31.47 -11.87
N ASP A 169 11.15 -32.14 -10.78
CA ASP A 169 11.68 -33.47 -10.51
C ASP A 169 10.52 -34.34 -10.03
N ASN A 170 10.09 -35.18 -10.97
CA ASN A 170 9.14 -36.25 -10.80
C ASN A 170 9.96 -37.50 -10.48
N THR A 171 9.80 -38.08 -9.29
CA THR A 171 10.24 -39.45 -9.01
C THR A 171 9.09 -40.29 -8.46
N ASP A 172 8.76 -41.34 -9.21
CA ASP A 172 7.72 -42.35 -8.96
C ASP A 172 7.91 -43.17 -7.66
N GLY A 173 6.79 -43.56 -7.01
CA GLY A 173 6.72 -44.71 -6.09
C GLY A 173 5.75 -44.55 -4.89
N PRO A 174 4.88 -45.52 -4.57
CA PRO A 174 3.62 -45.26 -3.86
C PRO A 174 3.69 -45.50 -2.35
N THR A 175 2.93 -44.74 -1.55
CA THR A 175 2.11 -45.23 -0.40
C THR A 175 1.50 -44.09 0.43
N SER A 176 0.19 -44.22 0.65
CA SER A 176 -0.62 -43.80 1.81
C SER A 176 -0.50 -42.40 2.45
N SER A 177 -1.70 -41.83 2.61
CA SER A 177 -2.22 -41.07 3.75
C SER A 177 -2.04 -39.54 3.76
N THR A 178 -3.21 -38.88 3.69
CA THR A 178 -3.60 -37.60 4.32
C THR A 178 -2.59 -36.46 4.31
N ASN A 179 -2.92 -35.35 3.63
CA ASN A 179 -2.44 -34.05 4.07
C ASN A 179 -3.36 -32.87 3.70
N ASN A 180 -3.55 -32.03 4.72
CA ASN A 180 -4.17 -30.72 4.70
C ASN A 180 -3.26 -29.72 3.97
N ASN A 181 -3.80 -28.97 3.00
CA ASN A 181 -3.12 -27.79 2.45
C ASN A 181 -3.74 -26.52 3.05
N VAL A 182 -3.04 -25.91 4.01
CA VAL A 182 -3.25 -24.52 4.45
C VAL A 182 -2.12 -23.71 3.83
N SER A 183 -2.46 -22.88 2.84
CA SER A 183 -1.54 -21.98 2.13
C SER A 183 -1.18 -20.77 3.01
N SER A 184 0.13 -20.59 3.24
CA SER A 184 0.74 -19.47 3.96
C SER A 184 0.75 -18.19 3.11
N HIS A 185 0.10 -17.13 3.61
CA HIS A 185 0.07 -15.79 3.00
C HIS A 185 1.40 -15.05 3.21
N HIS A 186 2.44 -15.37 2.45
CA HIS A 186 3.38 -14.33 2.04
C HIS A 186 2.65 -13.48 1.01
N THR A 187 2.49 -12.18 1.24
CA THR A 187 1.77 -11.28 0.32
C THR A 187 2.56 -11.11 -0.96
N ALA A 188 2.46 -12.11 -1.84
CA ALA A 188 2.73 -11.99 -3.25
C ALA A 188 1.95 -10.78 -3.76
N LEU A 189 2.59 -9.97 -4.60
CA LEU A 189 1.91 -8.89 -5.29
C LEU A 189 0.62 -9.43 -5.92
N PRO A 190 -0.48 -8.64 -5.95
CA PRO A 190 -1.67 -9.07 -6.63
C PRO A 190 -1.33 -9.23 -8.12
N THR A 191 -0.98 -10.44 -8.50
CA THR A 191 -0.90 -10.85 -9.91
C THR A 191 -2.26 -10.56 -10.54
N LEU A 192 -2.31 -10.44 -11.86
CA LEU A 192 -3.58 -10.32 -12.58
C LEU A 192 -4.60 -11.37 -12.10
N GLN A 193 -4.15 -12.61 -11.88
CA GLN A 193 -4.97 -13.69 -11.37
C GLN A 193 -5.48 -13.45 -9.94
N SER A 194 -4.67 -12.88 -9.04
CA SER A 194 -5.11 -12.48 -7.70
C SER A 194 -6.16 -11.36 -7.77
N LEU A 195 -5.92 -10.34 -8.60
CA LEU A 195 -6.86 -9.22 -8.79
C LEU A 195 -8.20 -9.71 -9.38
N MET A 196 -8.16 -10.63 -10.35
CA MET A 196 -9.33 -11.29 -10.90
C MET A 196 -10.04 -12.14 -9.86
N SER A 197 -9.32 -12.93 -9.08
CA SER A 197 -9.88 -13.75 -7.99
C SER A 197 -10.56 -12.88 -6.93
N GLN A 198 -10.00 -11.73 -6.59
CA GLN A 198 -10.61 -10.75 -5.69
C GLN A 198 -11.89 -10.16 -6.26
N CYS A 199 -11.91 -9.87 -7.58
CA CYS A 199 -13.10 -9.41 -8.27
C CYS A 199 -14.20 -10.49 -8.27
N GLU A 200 -13.86 -11.74 -8.57
CA GLU A 200 -14.78 -12.89 -8.53
C GLU A 200 -15.33 -13.14 -7.12
N ALA A 201 -14.47 -13.11 -6.10
CA ALA A 201 -14.89 -13.21 -4.69
C ALA A 201 -15.84 -12.07 -4.28
N SER A 202 -15.74 -10.93 -4.96
CA SER A 202 -16.62 -9.77 -4.77
C SER A 202 -17.76 -9.70 -5.80
N LEU A 203 -18.03 -10.77 -6.54
CA LEU A 203 -19.05 -10.90 -7.60
C LEU A 203 -18.95 -9.90 -8.76
N ASP A 204 -17.78 -9.27 -8.97
CA ASP A 204 -17.46 -8.35 -10.08
C ASP A 204 -16.88 -9.10 -11.28
N PHE A 205 -17.65 -10.04 -11.82
CA PHE A 205 -17.22 -10.81 -13.00
C PHE A 205 -16.95 -9.90 -14.22
N ASP A 206 -17.73 -8.82 -14.34
CA ASP A 206 -17.62 -7.88 -15.46
C ASP A 206 -16.28 -7.13 -15.45
N ARG A 207 -15.83 -6.69 -14.27
CA ARG A 207 -14.51 -6.07 -14.07
C ARG A 207 -13.38 -7.07 -14.30
N ALA A 208 -13.48 -8.28 -13.73
CA ALA A 208 -12.48 -9.32 -13.89
C ALA A 208 -12.27 -9.69 -15.37
N ALA A 209 -13.36 -9.82 -16.13
CA ALA A 209 -13.30 -10.10 -17.56
C ALA A 209 -12.66 -8.96 -18.36
N ALA A 210 -13.01 -7.71 -18.04
CA ALA A 210 -12.41 -6.54 -18.70
C ALA A 210 -10.90 -6.47 -18.42
N LEU A 211 -10.47 -6.69 -17.18
CA LEU A 211 -9.05 -6.73 -16.80
C LEU A 211 -8.29 -7.83 -17.55
N ALA A 212 -8.87 -9.04 -17.66
CA ALA A 212 -8.27 -10.13 -18.43
C ALA A 212 -8.06 -9.76 -19.90
N VAL A 213 -9.09 -9.18 -20.54
CA VAL A 213 -8.99 -8.69 -21.92
C VAL A 213 -7.95 -7.58 -22.06
N PHE A 214 -7.89 -6.62 -21.13
CA PHE A 214 -6.91 -5.54 -21.17
C PHE A 214 -5.47 -6.03 -21.01
N HIS A 215 -5.25 -7.26 -20.55
CA HIS A 215 -3.93 -7.89 -20.48
C HIS A 215 -3.66 -8.88 -21.63
N GLY A 216 -4.61 -9.06 -22.55
CA GLY A 216 -4.50 -9.98 -23.68
C GLY A 216 -4.94 -11.41 -23.37
N ASP A 217 -5.45 -11.70 -22.16
CA ASP A 217 -5.94 -13.03 -21.80
C ASP A 217 -7.45 -13.18 -22.12
N VAL A 218 -7.73 -13.35 -23.41
CA VAL A 218 -9.09 -13.54 -23.94
C VAL A 218 -9.75 -14.81 -23.36
N GLN A 219 -8.97 -15.86 -23.11
CA GLN A 219 -9.50 -17.13 -22.62
C GLN A 219 -9.93 -17.03 -21.15
N ALA A 220 -9.12 -16.41 -20.31
CA ALA A 220 -9.51 -16.16 -18.93
C ALA A 220 -10.74 -15.25 -18.84
N ALA A 221 -10.85 -14.24 -19.72
CA ALA A 221 -12.04 -13.41 -19.80
C ALA A 221 -13.31 -14.21 -20.10
N VAL A 222 -13.27 -15.12 -21.07
CA VAL A 222 -14.40 -16.01 -21.40
C VAL A 222 -14.76 -16.89 -20.20
N ALA A 223 -13.77 -17.49 -19.55
CA ALA A 223 -14.00 -18.37 -18.40
C ALA A 223 -14.63 -17.62 -17.21
N VAL A 224 -14.19 -16.40 -16.93
CA VAL A 224 -14.77 -15.53 -15.88
C VAL A 224 -16.22 -15.17 -16.20
N LEU A 225 -16.51 -14.79 -17.45
CA LEU A 225 -17.87 -14.42 -17.86
C LEU A 225 -18.83 -15.62 -17.77
N GLN A 226 -18.37 -16.82 -18.14
CA GLN A 226 -19.14 -18.05 -17.99
C GLN A 226 -19.44 -18.37 -16.53
N ARG A 227 -18.44 -18.30 -15.64
CA ARG A 227 -18.66 -18.46 -14.19
C ARG A 227 -19.66 -17.43 -13.64
N GLY A 228 -19.51 -16.17 -14.05
CA GLY A 228 -20.45 -15.10 -13.68
C GLY A 228 -21.86 -15.25 -14.24
N ALA A 229 -22.04 -16.04 -15.31
CA ALA A 229 -23.33 -16.42 -15.86
C ALA A 229 -23.92 -17.68 -15.20
N GLU A 230 -23.11 -18.50 -14.54
CA GLU A 230 -23.56 -19.67 -13.78
C GLU A 230 -23.99 -19.33 -12.34
N CYS A 231 -23.54 -18.18 -11.81
CA CYS A 231 -23.95 -17.71 -10.48
C CYS A 231 -25.49 -17.55 -10.37
N PRO A 232 -26.13 -18.10 -9.33
CA PRO A 232 -27.60 -18.19 -9.19
C PRO A 232 -28.34 -16.86 -8.95
N SER A 233 -27.69 -15.71 -9.11
CA SER A 233 -28.34 -14.40 -9.04
C SER A 233 -29.24 -14.18 -10.26
N SER A 234 -30.54 -13.98 -10.05
CA SER A 234 -31.54 -13.74 -11.12
C SER A 234 -31.41 -12.32 -11.70
N SER A 235 -30.34 -12.04 -12.43
CA SER A 235 -30.08 -10.73 -13.03
C SER A 235 -30.08 -10.81 -14.56
N PRO A 236 -30.60 -9.77 -15.26
CA PRO A 236 -30.55 -9.68 -16.74
C PRO A 236 -29.10 -9.67 -17.27
N THR A 237 -28.12 -9.44 -16.40
CA THR A 237 -26.70 -9.49 -16.72
C THR A 237 -26.19 -10.92 -17.00
N ARG A 238 -26.92 -11.98 -16.60
CA ARG A 238 -26.56 -13.37 -16.92
C ARG A 238 -26.50 -13.63 -18.42
N GLU A 239 -27.58 -13.33 -19.13
CA GLU A 239 -27.67 -13.53 -20.59
C GLU A 239 -26.67 -12.64 -21.32
N VAL A 240 -26.51 -11.41 -20.85
CA VAL A 240 -25.55 -10.45 -21.41
C VAL A 240 -24.12 -10.96 -21.26
N ARG A 241 -23.72 -11.48 -20.09
CA ARG A 241 -22.38 -12.08 -19.87
C ARG A 241 -22.13 -13.26 -20.80
N GLN A 242 -23.13 -14.14 -21.00
CA GLN A 242 -23.01 -15.27 -21.91
C GLN A 242 -22.80 -14.80 -23.37
N LEU A 243 -23.57 -13.81 -23.82
CA LEU A 243 -23.43 -13.26 -25.16
C LEU A 243 -22.09 -12.54 -25.37
N VAL A 244 -21.63 -11.79 -24.37
CA VAL A 244 -20.29 -11.18 -24.39
C VAL A 244 -19.21 -12.26 -24.42
N ALA A 245 -19.32 -13.33 -23.62
CA ALA A 245 -18.37 -14.44 -23.63
C ALA A 245 -18.27 -15.09 -25.01
N MET A 246 -19.40 -15.31 -25.69
CA MET A 246 -19.44 -15.85 -27.06
C MET A 246 -18.77 -14.91 -28.08
N ALA A 247 -19.02 -13.60 -27.96
CA ALA A 247 -18.38 -12.62 -28.84
C ALA A 247 -16.86 -12.57 -28.61
N VAL A 248 -16.43 -12.51 -27.35
CA VAL A 248 -15.01 -12.45 -26.95
C VAL A 248 -14.25 -13.71 -27.36
N ALA A 249 -14.85 -14.90 -27.22
CA ALA A 249 -14.24 -16.16 -27.64
C ALA A 249 -13.91 -16.23 -29.14
N GLY A 250 -14.64 -15.48 -29.97
CA GLY A 250 -14.39 -15.38 -31.42
C GLY A 250 -13.30 -14.38 -31.80
N TYR A 251 -12.77 -13.60 -30.85
CA TYR A 251 -11.79 -12.57 -31.12
C TYR A 251 -10.48 -13.17 -31.64
N SER A 252 -9.96 -12.61 -32.73
CA SER A 252 -8.70 -13.03 -33.34
C SER A 252 -8.13 -11.92 -34.23
N ILE A 253 -6.81 -11.81 -34.25
CA ILE A 253 -6.05 -10.94 -35.17
C ILE A 253 -5.65 -11.76 -36.40
N GLY A 254 -5.69 -11.14 -37.58
CA GLY A 254 -5.19 -11.77 -38.81
C GLY A 254 -6.24 -12.45 -39.67
N THR A 255 -7.53 -12.36 -39.30
CA THR A 255 -8.60 -12.75 -40.23
C THR A 255 -8.68 -11.73 -41.37
N THR A 256 -8.62 -12.19 -42.61
CA THR A 256 -8.82 -11.36 -43.82
C THR A 256 -10.28 -10.98 -44.03
N ALA A 257 -11.18 -11.44 -43.16
CA ALA A 257 -12.58 -11.08 -43.19
C ALA A 257 -12.75 -9.59 -42.86
N HIS A 258 -13.27 -8.82 -43.82
CA HIS A 258 -13.59 -7.40 -43.64
C HIS A 258 -14.54 -7.16 -42.45
N ASN A 259 -15.37 -8.14 -42.07
CA ASN A 259 -16.25 -8.04 -40.91
C ASN A 259 -16.49 -9.41 -40.23
N PRO A 260 -15.61 -9.87 -39.32
CA PRO A 260 -15.79 -11.11 -38.59
C PRO A 260 -16.99 -10.99 -37.67
N LEU A 261 -17.71 -12.11 -37.51
CA LEU A 261 -18.97 -12.18 -36.77
C LEU A 261 -18.87 -11.65 -35.34
N TRP A 262 -17.75 -11.90 -34.66
CA TRP A 262 -17.52 -11.40 -33.30
C TRP A 262 -17.56 -9.86 -33.23
N SER A 263 -17.03 -9.17 -34.25
CA SER A 263 -16.97 -7.71 -34.29
C SER A 263 -18.36 -7.12 -34.48
N SER A 264 -19.17 -7.73 -35.36
CA SER A 264 -20.58 -7.35 -35.53
C SER A 264 -21.38 -7.62 -34.26
N MET A 265 -21.12 -8.73 -33.57
CA MET A 265 -21.76 -9.06 -32.29
C MET A 265 -21.41 -8.03 -31.20
N CYS A 266 -20.13 -7.69 -31.03
CA CYS A 266 -19.71 -6.64 -30.09
C CYS A 266 -20.40 -5.31 -30.39
N GLN A 267 -20.49 -4.89 -31.66
CA GLN A 267 -21.19 -3.66 -32.05
C GLN A 267 -22.69 -3.69 -31.74
N GLN A 268 -23.35 -4.84 -31.88
CA GLN A 268 -24.75 -5.01 -31.49
C GLN A 268 -24.93 -4.99 -29.97
N LEU A 269 -24.03 -5.66 -29.22
CA LEU A 269 -24.03 -5.67 -27.76
C LEU A 269 -23.82 -4.27 -27.18
N LEU A 270 -22.95 -3.45 -27.76
CA LEU A 270 -22.74 -2.06 -27.34
C LEU A 270 -24.00 -1.17 -27.45
N ARG A 271 -25.00 -1.58 -28.23
CA ARG A 271 -26.30 -0.86 -28.36
C ARG A 271 -27.36 -1.33 -27.37
N ARG A 272 -27.08 -2.39 -26.60
CA ARG A 272 -28.05 -2.95 -25.65
C ARG A 272 -28.18 -2.05 -24.41
N PRO A 273 -29.40 -1.78 -23.92
CA PRO A 273 -29.62 -0.91 -22.76
C PRO A 273 -28.95 -1.45 -21.49
N GLU A 274 -28.83 -2.77 -21.36
CA GLU A 274 -28.17 -3.43 -20.23
C GLU A 274 -26.66 -3.13 -20.17
N ILE A 275 -26.02 -2.86 -21.32
CA ILE A 275 -24.60 -2.52 -21.42
C ILE A 275 -24.37 -1.00 -21.35
N GLN A 276 -25.33 -0.21 -21.83
CA GLN A 276 -25.24 1.26 -21.81
C GLN A 276 -25.61 1.89 -20.46
N ASN A 277 -26.22 1.11 -19.55
CA ASN A 277 -26.72 1.62 -18.28
C ASN A 277 -25.63 2.34 -17.45
N PRO A 278 -25.75 3.66 -17.20
CA PRO A 278 -24.78 4.41 -16.41
C PRO A 278 -24.89 4.16 -14.90
N GLY A 279 -25.94 3.48 -14.44
CA GLY A 279 -26.16 3.18 -13.01
C GLY A 279 -25.23 2.10 -12.44
N THR A 280 -24.46 1.40 -13.28
CA THR A 280 -23.49 0.38 -12.88
C THR A 280 -22.16 0.58 -13.61
N PRO A 281 -21.01 0.20 -13.02
CA PRO A 281 -19.73 0.25 -13.72
C PRO A 281 -19.76 -0.49 -15.06
N ARG A 282 -19.54 0.21 -16.18
CA ARG A 282 -19.77 -0.33 -17.53
C ARG A 282 -18.58 -1.13 -18.08
N TYR A 283 -18.04 -2.05 -17.30
CA TYR A 283 -16.87 -2.85 -17.70
C TYR A 283 -17.11 -3.71 -18.95
N LEU A 284 -18.32 -4.24 -19.15
CA LEU A 284 -18.68 -4.96 -20.38
C LEU A 284 -18.69 -4.05 -21.62
N HIS A 285 -19.13 -2.80 -21.46
CA HIS A 285 -19.06 -1.79 -22.51
C HIS A 285 -17.60 -1.46 -22.85
N ALA A 286 -16.78 -1.23 -21.82
CA ALA A 286 -15.36 -0.94 -21.96
C ALA A 286 -14.61 -2.08 -22.68
N LEU A 287 -14.87 -3.33 -22.29
CA LEU A 287 -14.30 -4.54 -22.90
C LEU A 287 -14.66 -4.64 -24.39
N CYS A 288 -15.96 -4.59 -24.73
CA CYS A 288 -16.40 -4.70 -26.11
C CYS A 288 -15.89 -3.55 -26.98
N SER A 289 -15.89 -2.32 -26.46
CA SER A 289 -15.38 -1.14 -27.15
C SER A 289 -13.88 -1.25 -27.41
N PHE A 290 -13.13 -1.78 -26.43
CA PHE A 290 -11.70 -2.01 -26.57
C PHE A 290 -11.38 -2.97 -27.70
N LEU A 291 -12.01 -4.15 -27.76
CA LEU A 291 -11.73 -5.16 -28.79
C LEU A 291 -12.04 -4.66 -30.20
N VAL A 292 -13.13 -3.90 -30.38
CA VAL A 292 -13.48 -3.26 -31.66
C VAL A 292 -12.39 -2.24 -32.05
N THR A 293 -12.01 -1.36 -31.13
CA THR A 293 -10.98 -0.33 -31.37
C THR A 293 -9.60 -0.95 -31.65
N ALA A 294 -9.20 -1.97 -30.88
CA ALA A 294 -7.93 -2.67 -31.03
C ALA A 294 -7.81 -3.35 -32.39
N ARG A 295 -8.92 -3.94 -32.88
CA ARG A 295 -8.99 -4.50 -34.24
C ARG A 295 -8.82 -3.42 -35.30
N GLU A 296 -9.53 -2.30 -35.20
CA GLU A 296 -9.41 -1.20 -36.18
C GLU A 296 -7.96 -0.68 -36.25
N LEU A 297 -7.32 -0.49 -35.09
CA LEU A 297 -5.92 -0.11 -34.98
C LEU A 297 -4.97 -1.15 -35.60
N SER A 298 -5.29 -2.44 -35.49
CA SER A 298 -4.48 -3.48 -36.15
C SER A 298 -4.61 -3.47 -37.67
N ALA A 299 -5.81 -3.24 -38.20
CA ALA A 299 -6.08 -3.22 -39.64
C ALA A 299 -5.43 -2.03 -40.38
N VAL A 300 -5.46 -0.82 -39.79
CA VAL A 300 -4.89 0.40 -40.40
C VAL A 300 -3.39 0.26 -40.67
N THR A 301 -2.67 -0.38 -39.76
CA THR A 301 -1.22 -0.60 -39.91
C THR A 301 -0.84 -1.65 -40.96
N HIS A 302 -1.72 -2.59 -41.29
CA HIS A 302 -1.46 -3.54 -42.39
C HIS A 302 -1.67 -2.90 -43.77
N ALA A 303 -2.57 -1.91 -43.89
CA ALA A 303 -2.79 -1.18 -45.14
C ALA A 303 -1.62 -0.26 -45.53
N ALA A 304 -0.92 0.31 -44.55
CA ALA A 304 0.25 1.18 -44.77
C ALA A 304 1.53 0.44 -45.20
N ALA A 305 1.53 -0.91 -45.18
CA ALA A 305 2.70 -1.74 -45.48
C ALA A 305 2.74 -2.28 -46.94
N LEU A 306 1.80 -1.93 -47.82
CA LEU A 306 1.89 -2.29 -49.24
C LEU A 306 2.87 -1.36 -49.99
N PRO A 307 3.93 -1.88 -50.64
CA PRO A 307 4.87 -1.06 -51.37
C PRO A 307 4.28 -0.61 -52.72
N THR A 308 3.94 0.67 -52.83
CA THR A 308 3.76 1.32 -54.15
C THR A 308 5.12 1.44 -54.85
N ARG A 309 5.27 0.71 -55.95
CA ARG A 309 6.42 0.67 -56.86
C ARG A 309 6.87 2.07 -57.33
N PRO A 310 8.15 2.46 -57.24
CA PRO A 310 8.63 3.70 -57.83
C PRO A 310 8.96 3.52 -59.33
N PRO A 311 8.86 4.57 -60.16
CA PRO A 311 9.30 4.52 -61.55
C PRO A 311 10.83 4.55 -61.65
N ARG A 312 11.38 3.86 -62.65
CA ARG A 312 12.81 3.83 -62.98
C ARG A 312 13.20 5.10 -63.73
N ASN A 313 14.25 5.82 -63.30
CA ASN A 313 15.42 6.17 -64.14
C ASN A 313 16.50 7.03 -63.43
N SER A 314 17.74 6.80 -63.89
CA SER A 314 18.99 7.60 -63.91
C SER A 314 19.85 7.85 -62.64
N THR A 315 20.88 7.00 -62.51
CA THR A 315 22.35 7.24 -62.44
C THR A 315 23.03 8.49 -61.78
N VAL A 316 23.97 8.15 -60.87
CA VAL A 316 25.26 8.79 -60.38
C VAL A 316 25.26 9.91 -59.29
N PRO A 317 26.35 10.15 -58.51
CA PRO A 317 26.62 9.52 -57.19
C PRO A 317 26.97 10.48 -56.00
N ASN A 318 27.11 9.90 -54.80
CA ASN A 318 27.87 10.35 -53.62
C ASN A 318 27.52 11.67 -52.92
N SER A 319 26.91 11.54 -51.73
CA SER A 319 27.19 12.40 -50.56
C SER A 319 26.79 11.67 -49.27
N LEU A 320 27.76 11.49 -48.38
CA LEU A 320 27.58 10.96 -47.03
C LEU A 320 26.76 11.95 -46.19
N ALA A 321 25.55 11.55 -45.79
CA ALA A 321 24.82 12.21 -44.71
C ALA A 321 24.17 11.13 -43.82
N PHE A 322 24.64 11.05 -42.58
CA PHE A 322 24.01 10.29 -41.50
C PHE A 322 22.54 10.73 -41.36
N ARG A 323 21.60 9.89 -41.79
CA ARG A 323 20.16 10.13 -41.66
C ARG A 323 19.60 9.34 -40.48
N ARG A 324 19.27 10.07 -39.42
CA ARG A 324 18.44 9.70 -38.26
C ARG A 324 17.18 8.93 -38.73
N PRO A 325 16.73 7.85 -38.05
CA PRO A 325 15.37 7.37 -38.25
C PRO A 325 14.46 8.48 -37.73
N SER A 326 13.88 9.21 -38.65
CA SER A 326 12.92 10.26 -38.36
C SER A 326 11.61 9.54 -38.08
N ALA A 327 11.20 9.46 -36.81
CA ALA A 327 9.80 9.33 -36.49
C ALA A 327 9.12 10.55 -37.13
N THR A 328 8.46 10.35 -38.27
CA THR A 328 7.61 11.38 -38.85
C THR A 328 6.50 11.63 -37.83
N PRO A 329 6.30 12.87 -37.35
CA PRO A 329 5.11 13.20 -36.62
C PRO A 329 3.98 13.10 -37.63
N THR A 330 3.15 12.06 -37.52
CA THR A 330 1.82 12.11 -38.09
C THR A 330 1.14 13.28 -37.40
N THR A 331 1.12 14.43 -38.07
CA THR A 331 0.21 15.52 -37.79
C THR A 331 -1.17 14.92 -38.03
N SER A 332 -1.80 14.42 -36.96
CA SER A 332 -3.18 13.98 -37.01
C SER A 332 -4.02 15.18 -37.43
N SER A 333 -4.86 14.98 -38.44
CA SER A 333 -5.94 15.91 -38.73
C SER A 333 -6.78 16.14 -37.46
N PRO A 334 -7.40 17.32 -37.26
CA PRO A 334 -8.14 17.63 -36.04
C PRO A 334 -9.47 16.85 -35.88
N GLU A 335 -9.78 15.87 -36.74
CA GLU A 335 -11.08 15.19 -36.77
C GLU A 335 -11.07 13.71 -36.34
N ASP A 336 -9.92 13.08 -36.08
CA ASP A 336 -9.91 11.71 -35.58
C ASP A 336 -10.29 11.67 -34.09
N PRO A 337 -11.34 10.94 -33.69
CA PRO A 337 -11.77 10.87 -32.30
C PRO A 337 -10.63 10.29 -31.41
N PRO A 338 -10.48 10.78 -30.17
CA PRO A 338 -9.42 10.30 -29.29
C PRO A 338 -9.51 8.78 -29.09
N LEU A 339 -8.36 8.10 -29.11
CA LEU A 339 -8.29 6.64 -28.94
C LEU A 339 -8.88 6.23 -27.58
N PHE A 340 -9.64 5.13 -27.57
CA PHE A 340 -10.19 4.51 -26.37
C PHE A 340 -11.06 5.42 -25.47
N THR A 341 -11.73 6.44 -26.05
CA THR A 341 -12.64 7.36 -25.34
C THR A 341 -13.67 6.66 -24.47
N ALA A 342 -14.23 5.55 -24.94
CA ALA A 342 -15.22 4.73 -24.23
C ALA A 342 -14.74 4.17 -22.89
N ILE A 343 -13.42 4.13 -22.65
CA ILE A 343 -12.79 3.67 -21.41
C ILE A 343 -12.25 4.87 -20.65
N LEU A 344 -11.49 5.73 -21.35
CA LEU A 344 -10.77 6.83 -20.72
C LEU A 344 -11.69 7.92 -20.18
N HIS A 345 -12.86 8.16 -20.75
CA HIS A 345 -13.82 9.17 -20.26
C HIS A 345 -14.99 8.58 -19.45
N ASP A 346 -15.00 7.26 -19.23
CA ASP A 346 -16.07 6.61 -18.50
C ASP A 346 -15.86 6.70 -16.97
N GLU A 347 -16.48 7.70 -16.34
CA GLU A 347 -16.43 7.90 -14.88
C GLU A 347 -17.08 6.77 -14.07
N SER A 348 -17.82 5.86 -14.71
CA SER A 348 -18.34 4.66 -14.03
C SER A 348 -17.26 3.62 -13.74
N LEU A 349 -16.14 3.65 -14.47
CA LEU A 349 -14.97 2.79 -14.24
C LEU A 349 -14.05 3.40 -13.18
N LEU A 350 -13.25 2.55 -12.53
CA LEU A 350 -12.30 3.00 -11.53
C LEU A 350 -11.20 3.84 -12.16
N LEU A 351 -10.82 4.93 -11.48
CA LEU A 351 -9.71 5.77 -11.94
C LEU A 351 -8.40 4.98 -12.02
N SER A 352 -8.19 4.01 -11.12
CA SER A 352 -7.05 3.10 -11.17
C SER A 352 -6.98 2.30 -12.48
N ASP A 353 -8.10 1.70 -12.89
CA ASP A 353 -8.15 0.86 -14.08
C ASP A 353 -8.03 1.72 -15.35
N ARG A 354 -8.66 2.90 -15.38
CA ARG A 354 -8.52 3.88 -16.47
C ARG A 354 -7.07 4.36 -16.62
N THR A 355 -6.41 4.65 -15.50
CA THR A 355 -5.03 5.15 -15.48
C THR A 355 -4.06 4.06 -15.89
N ALA A 356 -4.22 2.83 -15.38
CA ALA A 356 -3.40 1.71 -15.79
C ALA A 356 -3.56 1.39 -17.29
N PHE A 357 -4.80 1.41 -17.77
CA PHE A 357 -5.10 1.25 -19.19
C PHE A 357 -4.40 2.33 -20.04
N ALA A 358 -4.48 3.59 -19.61
CA ALA A 358 -3.79 4.70 -20.27
C ALA A 358 -2.26 4.51 -20.28
N CYS A 359 -1.67 4.10 -19.14
CA CYS A 359 -0.25 3.78 -19.01
C CYS A 359 0.19 2.61 -19.90
N ARG A 360 -0.71 1.71 -20.30
CA ARG A 360 -0.38 0.60 -21.20
C ARG A 360 -0.54 0.96 -22.67
N TYR A 361 -1.61 1.67 -23.04
CA TYR A 361 -2.06 1.78 -24.44
C TYR A 361 -1.94 3.18 -25.07
N LEU A 362 -1.73 4.25 -24.30
CA LEU A 362 -1.61 5.59 -24.86
C LEU A 362 -0.17 6.02 -25.12
N PRO A 363 0.13 6.72 -26.23
CA PRO A 363 1.39 7.42 -26.40
C PRO A 363 1.55 8.52 -25.35
N LEU A 364 2.79 8.90 -25.04
CA LEU A 364 3.11 9.81 -23.94
C LEU A 364 2.34 11.14 -23.97
N ASP A 365 2.19 11.76 -25.15
CA ASP A 365 1.45 13.03 -25.29
C ASP A 365 -0.04 12.91 -24.98
N ALA A 366 -0.65 11.77 -25.31
CA ALA A 366 -2.05 11.49 -24.99
C ALA A 366 -2.21 11.10 -23.52
N LEU A 367 -1.25 10.33 -22.98
CA LEU A 367 -1.19 9.95 -21.57
C LEU A 367 -1.08 11.19 -20.66
N SER A 368 -0.16 12.11 -20.97
CA SER A 368 0.00 13.35 -20.18
C SER A 368 -1.30 14.14 -20.13
N ARG A 369 -1.92 14.40 -21.30
CA ARG A 369 -3.20 15.12 -21.38
C ARG A 369 -4.31 14.43 -20.60
N PHE A 370 -4.41 13.10 -20.69
CA PHE A 370 -5.39 12.33 -19.92
C PHE A 370 -5.18 12.52 -18.41
N ILE A 371 -3.94 12.40 -17.95
CA ILE A 371 -3.62 12.56 -16.53
C ILE A 371 -3.93 13.99 -16.07
N ASP A 372 -3.52 15.02 -16.82
CA ASP A 372 -3.74 16.42 -16.46
C ASP A 372 -5.24 16.73 -16.28
N VAL A 373 -6.09 16.25 -17.20
CA VAL A 373 -7.55 16.40 -17.10
C VAL A 373 -8.11 15.69 -15.86
N CYS A 374 -7.61 14.49 -15.55
CA CYS A 374 -8.06 13.75 -14.36
C CYS A 374 -7.60 14.44 -13.07
N VAL A 375 -6.37 14.95 -13.01
CA VAL A 375 -5.84 15.69 -11.87
C VAL A 375 -6.64 16.96 -11.62
N GLU A 376 -6.92 17.75 -12.66
CA GLU A 376 -7.76 18.95 -12.54
C GLU A 376 -9.16 18.61 -12.01
N THR A 377 -9.77 17.56 -12.57
CA THR A 377 -11.11 17.12 -12.16
C THR A 377 -11.14 16.64 -10.71
N CYS A 378 -10.20 15.78 -10.31
CA CYS A 378 -10.11 15.27 -8.95
C CYS A 378 -9.81 16.38 -7.94
N THR A 379 -8.94 17.33 -8.29
CA THR A 379 -8.60 18.46 -7.44
C THR A 379 -9.81 19.35 -7.22
N ARG A 380 -10.54 19.72 -8.28
CA ARG A 380 -11.75 20.56 -8.19
C ARG A 380 -12.88 19.89 -7.40
N GLN A 381 -12.99 18.57 -7.48
CA GLN A 381 -14.04 17.81 -6.80
C GLN A 381 -13.66 17.39 -5.37
N GLY A 382 -12.39 17.53 -4.97
CA GLY A 382 -11.87 16.90 -3.75
C GLY A 382 -11.96 15.37 -3.80
N ASN A 383 -11.85 14.76 -4.99
CA ASN A 383 -11.92 13.31 -5.13
C ASN A 383 -10.58 12.68 -4.75
N LEU A 384 -10.56 11.96 -3.63
CA LEU A 384 -9.36 11.34 -3.09
C LEU A 384 -8.75 10.25 -4.00
N GLN A 385 -9.48 9.71 -4.99
CA GLN A 385 -8.86 8.83 -5.99
C GLN A 385 -7.73 9.55 -6.77
N GLY A 386 -7.77 10.88 -6.85
CA GLY A 386 -6.71 11.69 -7.48
C GLY A 386 -5.35 11.55 -6.81
N LEU A 387 -5.28 11.09 -5.55
CA LEU A 387 -4.00 10.81 -4.86
C LEU A 387 -3.19 9.71 -5.58
N LEU A 388 -3.84 8.81 -6.32
CA LEU A 388 -3.15 7.86 -7.20
C LEU A 388 -2.32 8.57 -8.29
N LEU A 389 -2.82 9.71 -8.79
CA LEU A 389 -2.21 10.41 -9.92
C LEU A 389 -1.06 11.31 -9.49
N VAL A 390 -1.24 12.04 -8.39
CA VAL A 390 -0.28 13.08 -7.93
C VAL A 390 0.51 12.69 -6.68
N GLY A 391 0.13 11.60 -6.01
CA GLY A 391 0.63 11.25 -4.69
C GLY A 391 -0.14 11.97 -3.59
N LEU A 392 0.40 11.94 -2.37
CA LEU A 392 -0.21 12.61 -1.22
C LEU A 392 -0.09 14.14 -1.33
N GLU A 393 -0.99 14.74 -2.11
CA GLU A 393 -1.01 16.15 -2.45
C GLU A 393 -1.95 16.95 -1.51
N PRO A 394 -1.47 17.98 -0.80
CA PRO A 394 -2.27 18.73 0.18
C PRO A 394 -3.50 19.42 -0.41
N SER A 395 -3.46 19.86 -1.67
CA SER A 395 -4.56 20.60 -2.30
C SER A 395 -5.84 19.76 -2.45
N ILE A 396 -5.72 18.51 -2.90
CA ILE A 396 -6.83 17.56 -3.00
C ILE A 396 -7.40 17.24 -1.61
N LEU A 397 -6.52 17.05 -0.61
CA LEU A 397 -6.92 16.77 0.77
C LEU A 397 -7.69 17.94 1.41
N GLN A 398 -7.26 19.17 1.14
CA GLN A 398 -7.93 20.37 1.62
C GLN A 398 -9.32 20.53 0.98
N GLU A 399 -9.45 20.38 -0.34
CA GLU A 399 -10.77 20.45 -1.01
C GLU A 399 -11.71 19.33 -0.52
N TYR A 400 -11.21 18.11 -0.34
CA TYR A 400 -11.98 17.01 0.25
C TYR A 400 -12.46 17.36 1.67
N LEU A 401 -11.56 17.91 2.49
CA LEU A 401 -11.88 18.31 3.86
C LEU A 401 -12.94 19.41 3.90
N ASP A 402 -12.83 20.42 3.04
CA ASP A 402 -13.77 21.54 2.99
C ASP A 402 -15.18 21.10 2.55
N ARG A 403 -15.27 20.10 1.68
CA ARG A 403 -16.56 19.53 1.23
C ARG A 403 -17.19 18.57 2.23
N THR A 404 -16.39 17.71 2.86
CA THR A 404 -16.90 16.57 3.64
C THR A 404 -16.81 16.77 5.16
N GLY A 405 -15.93 17.65 5.62
CA GLY A 405 -15.56 17.79 7.03
C GLY A 405 -14.84 16.56 7.59
N ASP A 406 -14.41 15.60 6.76
CA ASP A 406 -13.85 14.31 7.19
C ASP A 406 -12.38 14.40 7.59
N ILE A 407 -12.13 15.14 8.66
CA ILE A 407 -10.79 15.34 9.23
C ILE A 407 -10.13 14.02 9.68
N GLN A 408 -10.94 13.00 10.01
CA GLN A 408 -10.45 11.69 10.39
C GLN A 408 -9.64 11.06 9.25
N THR A 409 -10.19 11.01 8.03
CA THR A 409 -9.50 10.42 6.87
C THR A 409 -8.25 11.21 6.53
N VAL A 410 -8.33 12.54 6.49
CA VAL A 410 -7.19 13.42 6.17
C VAL A 410 -6.06 13.26 7.18
N ALA A 411 -6.36 13.28 8.48
CA ALA A 411 -5.37 13.12 9.54
C ALA A 411 -4.69 11.74 9.51
N LEU A 412 -5.45 10.68 9.19
CA LEU A 412 -4.91 9.33 9.04
C LEU A 412 -3.99 9.22 7.81
N LEU A 413 -4.30 9.88 6.69
CA LEU A 413 -3.45 9.87 5.49
C LEU A 413 -2.14 10.63 5.73
N VAL A 414 -2.19 11.87 6.23
CA VAL A 414 -0.98 12.69 6.43
C VAL A 414 -0.08 12.18 7.55
N ALA A 415 -0.63 11.41 8.50
CA ALA A 415 0.16 10.73 9.53
C ALA A 415 1.13 9.66 8.98
N ARG A 416 1.04 9.30 7.69
CA ARG A 416 1.86 8.26 7.05
C ARG A 416 3.10 8.78 6.33
N VAL A 417 3.32 10.08 6.37
CA VAL A 417 4.37 10.75 5.61
C VAL A 417 4.99 11.83 6.48
N ALA A 418 6.31 12.00 6.37
CA ALA A 418 6.96 13.16 6.96
C ALA A 418 6.84 14.36 6.01
N ALA A 419 6.48 15.55 6.49
CA ALA A 419 6.38 16.70 5.61
C ALA A 419 7.73 17.07 4.96
N THR A 420 7.69 17.41 3.67
CA THR A 420 8.87 17.74 2.85
C THR A 420 9.28 19.21 2.95
N SER A 421 8.31 20.11 3.10
CA SER A 421 8.51 21.54 3.33
C SER A 421 7.94 21.96 4.68
N GLU A 422 8.44 23.09 5.21
CA GLU A 422 7.94 23.66 6.47
C GLU A 422 6.47 24.05 6.38
N ASP A 423 6.04 24.60 5.23
CA ASP A 423 4.64 24.94 4.97
C ASP A 423 3.72 23.72 5.02
N THR A 424 4.11 22.63 4.34
CA THR A 424 3.34 21.37 4.36
C THR A 424 3.34 20.75 5.75
N ALA A 425 4.44 20.89 6.52
CA ALA A 425 4.54 20.42 7.89
C ALA A 425 3.53 21.12 8.80
N LEU A 426 3.38 22.43 8.66
CA LEU A 426 2.40 23.23 9.40
C LEU A 426 0.96 22.79 9.07
N VAL A 427 0.66 22.55 7.79
CA VAL A 427 -0.66 22.08 7.36
C VAL A 427 -0.98 20.70 7.93
N TYR A 428 -0.05 19.74 7.82
CA TYR A 428 -0.25 18.38 8.35
C TYR A 428 -0.40 18.39 9.87
N ALA A 429 0.44 19.15 10.58
CA ALA A 429 0.35 19.31 12.03
C ALA A 429 -1.01 19.89 12.45
N LYS A 430 -1.53 20.87 11.70
CA LYS A 430 -2.84 21.46 11.95
C LYS A 430 -3.96 20.45 11.79
N TRP A 431 -4.01 19.68 10.70
CA TRP A 431 -5.05 18.67 10.49
C TRP A 431 -5.00 17.55 11.54
N ILE A 432 -3.79 17.12 11.91
CA ILE A 432 -3.59 16.18 13.00
C ILE A 432 -4.14 16.77 14.30
N ALA A 433 -3.80 18.01 14.67
CA ALA A 433 -4.30 18.68 15.87
C ALA A 433 -5.84 18.74 15.88
N MET A 434 -6.47 19.14 14.78
CA MET A 434 -7.93 19.18 14.65
C MET A 434 -8.57 17.81 14.91
N TYR A 435 -8.01 16.72 14.39
CA TYR A 435 -8.54 15.38 14.67
C TYR A 435 -8.36 14.98 16.13
N ARG A 436 -7.22 15.34 16.75
CA ARG A 436 -6.97 15.10 18.18
C ARG A 436 -8.00 15.80 19.05
N ASP A 437 -8.26 17.07 18.75
CA ASP A 437 -9.21 17.91 19.50
C ASP A 437 -10.63 17.37 19.34
N LEU A 438 -11.00 16.93 18.13
CA LEU A 438 -12.29 16.29 17.87
C LEU A 438 -12.49 15.02 18.72
N LEU A 439 -11.49 14.15 18.78
CA LEU A 439 -11.55 12.94 19.61
C LEU A 439 -11.65 13.29 21.10
N ASN A 440 -10.94 14.32 21.56
CA ASN A 440 -11.01 14.79 22.94
C ASN A 440 -12.39 15.35 23.29
N GLN A 441 -12.98 16.16 22.40
CA GLN A 441 -14.33 16.71 22.56
C GLN A 441 -15.38 15.60 22.64
N TRP A 442 -15.20 14.53 21.87
CA TRP A 442 -16.06 13.34 21.91
C TRP A 442 -15.74 12.38 23.07
N GLN A 443 -14.80 12.73 23.95
CA GLN A 443 -14.30 11.89 25.04
C GLN A 443 -13.81 10.51 24.59
N LEU A 444 -13.37 10.40 23.34
CA LEU A 444 -12.78 9.19 22.75
C LEU A 444 -11.28 9.10 23.06
N PHE A 445 -10.93 9.21 24.34
CA PHE A 445 -9.55 9.29 24.81
C PHE A 445 -8.74 8.03 24.48
N HIS A 446 -9.38 6.86 24.50
CA HIS A 446 -8.72 5.61 24.14
C HIS A 446 -8.33 5.59 22.66
N GLN A 447 -9.26 5.95 21.78
CA GLN A 447 -9.00 6.01 20.34
C GLN A 447 -8.00 7.11 19.99
N ARG A 448 -8.03 8.22 20.73
CA ARG A 448 -7.02 9.28 20.67
C ARG A 448 -5.62 8.75 21.01
N ALA A 449 -5.49 7.96 22.07
CA ALA A 449 -4.23 7.34 22.47
C ALA A 449 -3.75 6.31 21.44
N LEU A 450 -4.65 5.45 20.93
CA LEU A 450 -4.32 4.49 19.86
C LEU A 450 -3.81 5.20 18.60
N PHE A 451 -4.41 6.34 18.22
CA PHE A 451 -3.94 7.15 17.10
C PHE A 451 -2.51 7.69 17.31
N ASP A 452 -2.19 8.20 18.50
CA ASP A 452 -0.81 8.67 18.81
C ASP A 452 0.22 7.55 18.79
N VAL A 453 -0.12 6.42 19.42
CA VAL A 453 0.77 5.24 19.46
C VAL A 453 1.02 4.74 18.05
N GLY A 454 -0.05 4.59 17.25
CA GLY A 454 0.07 4.15 15.86
C GLY A 454 0.91 5.11 15.01
N ARG A 455 0.75 6.42 15.17
CA ARG A 455 1.56 7.42 14.46
C ARG A 455 3.04 7.33 14.86
N THR A 456 3.33 7.19 16.15
CA THR A 456 4.71 7.06 16.66
C THR A 456 5.38 5.78 16.16
N GLN A 457 4.64 4.67 16.10
CA GLN A 457 5.12 3.41 15.55
C GLN A 457 5.44 3.53 14.05
N LEU A 458 4.52 4.13 13.29
CA LEU A 458 4.70 4.33 11.85
C LEU A 458 5.89 5.25 11.56
N GLU A 459 6.08 6.31 12.34
CA GLU A 459 7.25 7.18 12.25
C GLU A 459 8.56 6.40 12.47
N GLY A 460 8.59 5.46 13.42
CA GLY A 460 9.72 4.55 13.60
C GLY A 460 10.01 3.70 12.36
N GLN A 461 8.97 3.17 11.70
CA GLN A 461 9.11 2.41 10.46
C GLN A 461 9.62 3.27 9.30
N LEU A 462 9.08 4.49 9.16
CA LEU A 462 9.52 5.45 8.12
C LEU A 462 10.99 5.82 8.30
N ASN A 463 11.46 6.00 9.53
CA ASN A 463 12.88 6.22 9.81
C ASN A 463 13.74 5.01 9.41
N GLY A 464 13.27 3.79 9.65
CA GLY A 464 13.95 2.57 9.17
C GLY A 464 14.09 2.54 7.64
N PHE A 465 13.02 2.85 6.90
CA PHE A 465 13.08 2.94 5.44
C PHE A 465 14.05 4.02 4.95
N ARG A 466 14.11 5.15 5.66
CA ARG A 466 15.05 6.23 5.37
C ARG A 466 16.50 5.80 5.57
N ASP A 467 16.79 5.10 6.66
CA ASP A 467 18.13 4.60 6.96
C ASP A 467 18.60 3.61 5.87
N VAL A 468 17.71 2.73 5.39
CA VAL A 468 17.97 1.85 4.24
C VAL A 468 18.20 2.65 2.95
N ALA A 469 17.35 3.64 2.65
CA ALA A 469 17.50 4.46 1.45
C ALA A 469 18.82 5.24 1.42
N LEU A 470 19.28 5.75 2.58
CA LEU A 470 20.59 6.38 2.74
C LEU A 470 21.72 5.37 2.53
N ALA A 471 21.62 4.16 3.09
CA ALA A 471 22.62 3.11 2.90
C ALA A 471 22.77 2.68 1.42
N LEU A 472 21.69 2.80 0.64
CA LEU A 472 21.67 2.50 -0.80
C LEU A 472 22.08 3.69 -1.69
N ASN A 473 22.48 4.84 -1.12
CA ASN A 473 22.80 6.08 -1.83
C ASN A 473 21.68 6.55 -2.78
N HIS A 474 20.41 6.41 -2.37
CA HIS A 474 19.29 6.80 -3.22
C HIS A 474 19.25 8.34 -3.39
N PRO A 475 19.08 8.88 -4.62
CA PRO A 475 19.18 10.32 -4.90
C PRO A 475 18.14 11.20 -4.19
N MET A 476 17.06 10.60 -3.66
CA MET A 476 16.01 11.28 -2.88
C MET A 476 16.09 11.01 -1.37
N ALA A 477 17.14 10.33 -0.91
CA ALA A 477 17.35 10.09 0.52
C ALA A 477 17.93 11.35 1.18
N THR A 478 17.09 12.11 1.88
CA THR A 478 17.53 13.33 2.58
C THR A 478 18.19 12.97 3.92
N GLU A 479 19.34 13.58 4.25
CA GLU A 479 20.01 13.48 5.57
C GLU A 479 19.25 14.20 6.71
N THR A 480 18.28 15.04 6.36
CA THR A 480 17.42 15.74 7.31
C THR A 480 16.39 14.77 7.91
N ARG A 481 16.51 14.50 9.21
CA ARG A 481 15.42 13.87 9.97
C ARG A 481 14.21 14.81 9.93
N ALA A 482 13.01 14.26 9.80
CA ALA A 482 11.79 15.04 9.97
C ALA A 482 11.90 15.86 11.25
N VAL A 483 11.59 17.16 11.18
CA VAL A 483 11.65 18.06 12.34
C VAL A 483 10.75 17.46 13.41
N MET A 484 11.38 17.07 14.51
CA MET A 484 10.82 16.20 15.52
C MET A 484 9.59 16.86 16.17
N SER A 485 8.50 16.10 16.32
CA SER A 485 7.95 16.00 17.66
C SER A 485 8.71 14.85 18.30
N SER A 486 9.71 15.14 19.14
CA SER A 486 10.20 14.07 20.03
C SER A 486 8.96 13.48 20.70
N PRO A 487 8.83 12.15 20.81
CA PRO A 487 7.72 11.59 21.55
C PRO A 487 7.70 12.34 22.88
N PRO A 488 6.59 13.03 23.22
CA PRO A 488 6.59 13.94 24.34
C PRO A 488 7.13 13.16 25.52
N PRO A 489 8.19 13.65 26.20
CA PRO A 489 8.85 12.87 27.23
C PRO A 489 7.77 12.43 28.21
N PRO A 490 7.79 11.17 28.67
CA PRO A 490 6.77 10.68 29.57
C PRO A 490 6.68 11.63 30.77
N GLN A 491 5.57 12.35 30.85
CA GLN A 491 5.39 13.41 31.85
C GLN A 491 5.21 12.81 33.25
N LEU A 492 4.85 11.53 33.30
CA LEU A 492 4.71 10.76 34.51
C LEU A 492 5.34 9.38 34.32
N TYR A 493 6.08 8.93 35.33
CA TYR A 493 6.64 7.58 35.36
C TYR A 493 6.45 6.99 36.75
N VAL A 494 6.16 5.69 36.79
CA VAL A 494 6.11 4.95 38.05
C VAL A 494 7.54 4.77 38.56
N ARG A 495 7.73 4.90 39.87
CA ARG A 495 9.01 4.66 40.56
C ARG A 495 8.83 3.65 41.68
N CYS A 496 9.92 2.97 42.02
CA CYS A 496 9.94 2.12 43.21
C CYS A 496 9.86 2.99 44.47
N ASN A 497 8.93 2.68 45.38
CA ASN A 497 8.80 3.39 46.66
C ASN A 497 10.02 3.21 47.58
N PHE A 498 10.81 2.16 47.37
CA PHE A 498 11.96 1.88 48.23
C PHE A 498 13.27 2.51 47.75
N CYS A 499 13.63 2.34 46.49
CA CYS A 499 14.91 2.85 45.96
C CYS A 499 14.74 4.08 45.04
N GLY A 500 13.52 4.51 44.76
CA GLY A 500 13.24 5.65 43.87
C GLY A 500 13.53 5.40 42.39
N SER A 501 14.04 4.21 42.02
CA SER A 501 14.35 3.88 40.63
C SER A 501 13.09 3.89 39.77
N SER A 502 13.18 4.51 38.58
CA SER A 502 12.08 4.53 37.61
C SER A 502 11.79 3.11 37.11
N LEU A 503 10.52 2.74 37.08
CA LEU A 503 10.01 1.48 36.52
C LEU A 503 9.57 1.66 35.05
N SER A 504 9.84 2.82 34.45
CA SER A 504 9.64 3.02 33.00
C SER A 504 10.53 2.07 32.21
N LEU A 505 10.01 1.53 31.10
CA LEU A 505 10.77 0.63 30.23
C LEU A 505 12.13 1.23 29.83
N SER A 506 12.16 2.50 29.41
CA SER A 506 13.40 3.20 29.02
C SER A 506 14.44 3.25 30.13
N SER A 507 14.01 3.34 31.40
CA SER A 507 14.94 3.31 32.54
C SER A 507 15.36 1.88 32.89
N LEU A 508 14.44 0.92 32.79
CA LEU A 508 14.72 -0.49 33.03
C LEU A 508 15.70 -1.07 32.01
N LEU A 509 15.64 -0.64 30.74
CA LEU A 509 16.60 -1.02 29.70
C LEU A 509 18.04 -0.58 30.04
N ARG A 510 18.22 0.48 30.85
CA ARG A 510 19.54 0.97 31.30
C ARG A 510 20.10 0.22 32.51
N VAL A 511 19.29 -0.56 33.23
CA VAL A 511 19.72 -1.30 34.43
C VAL A 511 20.68 -2.45 34.07
N GLY A 512 20.73 -2.87 32.80
CA GLY A 512 21.66 -3.88 32.32
C GLY A 512 21.29 -5.32 32.71
N ALA A 513 21.99 -6.28 32.11
CA ALA A 513 21.66 -7.70 32.16
C ALA A 513 22.05 -8.34 33.49
N GLY A 514 21.11 -8.38 34.43
CA GLY A 514 21.15 -9.40 35.48
C GLY A 514 20.70 -10.74 34.92
N ASP A 515 21.49 -11.79 35.08
CA ASP A 515 21.15 -13.18 34.68
C ASP A 515 19.78 -13.66 35.19
N TRP A 516 19.31 -13.11 36.31
CA TRP A 516 18.01 -13.42 36.88
C TRP A 516 16.85 -12.83 36.06
N LEU A 517 17.03 -11.67 35.42
CA LEU A 517 15.99 -11.04 34.59
C LEU A 517 15.74 -11.83 33.30
N LEU A 518 16.78 -12.47 32.74
CA LEU A 518 16.65 -13.35 31.57
C LEU A 518 15.80 -14.60 31.86
N LYS A 519 15.74 -15.02 33.12
CA LYS A 519 15.00 -16.21 33.57
C LYS A 519 13.68 -15.85 34.28
N ALA A 520 13.39 -14.56 34.44
CA ALA A 520 12.23 -14.08 35.17
C ALA A 520 10.98 -14.01 34.29
N LYS A 521 9.81 -14.10 34.92
CA LYS A 521 8.51 -13.99 34.26
C LYS A 521 8.36 -12.63 33.52
N PRO A 522 7.50 -12.56 32.48
CA PRO A 522 7.12 -11.33 31.77
C PRO A 522 6.75 -10.15 32.69
N LYS A 523 6.01 -10.45 33.76
CA LYS A 523 5.60 -9.51 34.80
C LYS A 523 6.36 -9.82 36.08
N LEU A 524 7.16 -8.87 36.53
CA LEU A 524 7.99 -8.95 37.73
C LEU A 524 7.22 -8.39 38.92
N ASN A 525 7.16 -9.12 40.04
CA ASN A 525 6.50 -8.65 41.26
C ASN A 525 7.41 -7.81 42.17
N ASN A 526 8.67 -7.62 41.76
CA ASN A 526 9.72 -6.98 42.53
C ASN A 526 10.43 -5.94 41.66
N CYS A 527 11.00 -4.92 42.30
CA CYS A 527 11.76 -3.89 41.61
C CYS A 527 13.02 -4.50 40.95
N PRO A 528 13.27 -4.27 39.65
CA PRO A 528 14.45 -4.80 38.96
C PRO A 528 15.77 -4.26 39.52
N SER A 529 15.75 -3.05 40.10
CA SER A 529 16.95 -2.40 40.63
C SER A 529 17.28 -2.83 42.07
N CYS A 530 16.29 -2.93 42.96
CA CYS A 530 16.53 -3.20 44.39
C CYS A 530 15.92 -4.51 44.92
N LYS A 531 15.22 -5.28 44.06
CA LYS A 531 14.58 -6.58 44.35
C LYS A 531 13.49 -6.58 45.43
N ARG A 532 13.15 -5.42 46.01
CA ARG A 532 12.03 -5.30 46.96
C ARG A 532 10.68 -5.45 46.28
N PRO A 533 9.64 -5.96 46.99
CA PRO A 533 8.32 -6.18 46.41
C PRO A 533 7.72 -4.86 45.88
N LEU A 534 7.01 -4.95 44.77
CA LEU A 534 6.25 -3.83 44.24
C LEU A 534 4.92 -3.67 44.98
N PRO A 535 4.30 -2.48 44.94
CA PRO A 535 3.03 -2.25 45.63
C PRO A 535 1.93 -3.22 45.13
N GLN A 536 0.96 -3.46 46.00
CA GLN A 536 -0.16 -4.37 45.79
C GLN A 536 -1.47 -3.59 45.73
N CYS A 537 -2.48 -4.17 45.08
CA CYS A 537 -3.83 -3.64 45.12
C CYS A 537 -4.35 -3.63 46.55
N ALA A 538 -4.89 -2.50 47.03
CA ALA A 538 -5.44 -2.38 48.37
C ALA A 538 -6.59 -3.35 48.69
N LEU A 539 -7.24 -3.91 47.65
CA LEU A 539 -8.41 -4.78 47.80
C LEU A 539 -8.07 -6.26 47.57
N CYS A 540 -7.50 -6.61 46.41
CA CYS A 540 -7.18 -8.01 46.11
C CYS A 540 -5.78 -8.44 46.57
N LEU A 541 -4.96 -7.52 47.05
CA LEU A 541 -3.58 -7.76 47.52
C LEU A 541 -2.63 -8.37 46.47
N LEU A 542 -3.06 -8.48 45.22
CA LEU A 542 -2.20 -8.93 44.13
C LEU A 542 -1.20 -7.82 43.76
N PRO A 543 0.07 -8.19 43.48
CA PRO A 543 1.09 -7.21 43.12
C PRO A 543 0.79 -6.58 41.76
N PHE A 544 1.00 -5.27 41.66
CA PHE A 544 0.85 -4.56 40.38
C PHE A 544 1.83 -5.05 39.33
N GLY A 545 3.03 -5.44 39.80
CA GLY A 545 4.13 -5.88 38.97
C GLY A 545 4.71 -4.77 38.08
N THR A 546 5.76 -5.10 37.35
CA THR A 546 6.36 -4.27 36.29
C THR A 546 6.76 -5.17 35.14
N LEU A 547 6.80 -4.64 33.92
CA LEU A 547 7.29 -5.41 32.77
C LEU A 547 8.76 -5.75 32.96
N ASN A 548 9.12 -6.98 32.60
CA ASN A 548 10.51 -7.40 32.48
C ASN A 548 11.12 -6.75 31.23
N PRO A 549 12.16 -5.90 31.36
CA PRO A 549 12.76 -5.20 30.21
C PRO A 549 13.35 -6.17 29.16
N TYR A 550 13.70 -7.40 29.56
CA TYR A 550 14.23 -8.40 28.64
C TYR A 550 13.16 -9.02 27.74
N LEU A 551 11.89 -8.99 28.15
CA LEU A 551 10.80 -9.42 27.29
C LEU A 551 10.70 -8.52 26.06
N GLU A 552 10.76 -7.21 26.26
CA GLU A 552 10.73 -6.22 25.16
C GLU A 552 11.98 -6.32 24.27
N LEU A 553 13.17 -6.52 24.85
CA LEU A 553 14.41 -6.74 24.09
C LEU A 553 14.40 -8.06 23.30
N ALA A 554 13.88 -9.13 23.89
CA ALA A 554 13.72 -10.42 23.21
C ALA A 554 12.68 -10.33 22.09
N MET A 555 11.64 -9.50 22.25
CA MET A 555 10.66 -9.22 21.20
C MET A 555 11.21 -8.35 20.08
N ARG A 556 12.01 -7.31 20.37
CA ARG A 556 12.70 -6.53 19.32
C ARG A 556 13.64 -7.41 18.50
N LYS A 557 14.49 -8.19 19.18
CA LYS A 557 15.34 -9.21 18.53
C LYS A 557 14.53 -10.31 17.84
N GLY A 558 13.34 -10.60 18.35
CA GLY A 558 12.39 -11.57 17.80
C GLY A 558 11.61 -11.03 16.61
N GLN A 559 11.40 -9.73 16.49
CA GLN A 559 10.86 -9.06 15.29
C GLN A 559 11.93 -9.00 14.20
N ASP A 560 13.19 -8.69 14.58
CA ASP A 560 14.34 -8.74 13.68
C ASP A 560 14.60 -10.17 13.17
N LYS A 561 14.46 -11.19 14.04
CA LYS A 561 14.60 -12.61 13.65
C LYS A 561 13.34 -13.22 13.04
N LYS A 562 12.12 -12.79 13.38
CA LYS A 562 10.89 -13.21 12.68
C LYS A 562 10.89 -12.66 11.25
N HIS A 563 11.42 -11.47 11.02
CA HIS A 563 11.70 -10.96 9.68
C HIS A 563 12.77 -11.77 8.92
N ALA A 564 13.64 -12.50 9.62
CA ALA A 564 14.70 -13.33 9.01
C ALA A 564 14.44 -14.85 9.00
N LEU A 565 13.48 -15.38 9.77
CA LEU A 565 13.27 -16.82 9.99
C LEU A 565 11.80 -17.28 10.02
N MET A 566 10.79 -16.42 9.78
CA MET A 566 9.39 -16.86 9.59
C MET A 566 9.09 -17.47 8.21
N GLU A 567 10.10 -18.01 7.52
CA GLU A 567 9.91 -18.82 6.30
C GLU A 567 10.13 -20.32 6.51
N HIS A 568 10.41 -20.79 7.73
CA HIS A 568 10.42 -22.24 7.97
C HIS A 568 9.90 -22.63 9.35
N ASP A 569 8.87 -23.48 9.30
CA ASP A 569 8.25 -24.28 10.36
C ASP A 569 7.29 -23.64 11.36
N SER A 570 6.01 -23.96 11.14
CA SER A 570 5.00 -24.15 12.18
C SER A 570 4.49 -25.58 12.10
N ALA A 571 5.01 -26.48 12.94
CA ALA A 571 4.29 -27.59 13.58
C ALA A 571 5.26 -28.65 14.13
N THR A 572 5.78 -28.41 15.33
CA THR A 572 5.93 -29.47 16.32
C THR A 572 5.72 -28.86 17.69
N SER A 573 4.91 -29.53 18.50
CA SER A 573 4.44 -29.12 19.82
C SER A 573 5.53 -28.46 20.67
N SER A 574 5.49 -27.13 20.76
CA SER A 574 6.38 -26.38 21.62
C SER A 574 5.89 -26.45 23.07
N PRO A 575 6.77 -26.68 24.05
CA PRO A 575 6.42 -26.61 25.46
C PRO A 575 5.93 -25.20 25.79
N SER A 576 4.94 -25.13 26.68
CA SER A 576 4.35 -23.92 27.23
C SER A 576 5.39 -22.84 27.54
N THR A 577 5.43 -21.79 26.72
CA THR A 577 6.19 -20.56 26.99
C THR A 577 5.22 -19.37 26.97
N PRO A 578 5.39 -18.38 27.88
CA PRO A 578 4.30 -17.56 28.37
C PRO A 578 4.02 -16.32 27.49
N ASP A 579 2.73 -16.14 27.20
CA ASP A 579 1.96 -14.91 26.98
C ASP A 579 2.54 -13.78 26.08
N ASN A 580 1.86 -13.57 24.95
CA ASN A 580 2.10 -12.50 23.99
C ASN A 580 1.79 -11.10 24.57
N LEU A 581 2.64 -10.12 24.28
CA LEU A 581 2.49 -8.71 24.72
C LEU A 581 1.39 -7.95 23.97
N SER A 582 0.84 -8.51 22.89
CA SER A 582 -0.40 -8.01 22.27
C SER A 582 -1.53 -7.95 23.30
N ASP A 583 -1.56 -8.92 24.21
CA ASP A 583 -2.57 -9.01 25.28
C ASP A 583 -2.32 -7.93 26.36
N LEU A 584 -1.09 -7.44 26.50
CA LEU A 584 -0.74 -6.33 27.39
C LEU A 584 -1.05 -4.94 26.78
N SER A 585 -1.12 -4.83 25.45
CA SER A 585 -1.59 -3.62 24.77
C SER A 585 -3.12 -3.52 24.72
N SER A 586 -3.81 -4.66 24.88
CA SER A 586 -5.26 -4.77 24.98
C SER A 586 -5.76 -4.95 26.41
N ILE A 587 -4.92 -4.67 27.43
CA ILE A 587 -5.35 -4.74 28.85
C ILE A 587 -6.58 -3.84 28.99
N PRO A 588 -7.76 -4.42 29.26
CA PRO A 588 -8.96 -3.63 29.48
C PRO A 588 -8.67 -2.64 30.61
N PHE A 589 -9.18 -1.41 30.51
CA PHE A 589 -8.99 -0.38 31.56
C PHE A 589 -9.23 -0.93 32.98
N VAL A 590 -10.16 -1.89 33.09
CA VAL A 590 -10.47 -2.71 34.28
C VAL A 590 -9.23 -3.19 35.04
N GLU A 591 -8.18 -3.63 34.34
CA GLU A 591 -6.95 -4.18 34.96
C GLU A 591 -5.84 -3.14 35.10
N TRP A 592 -6.06 -1.89 34.68
CA TRP A 592 -5.09 -0.81 34.87
C TRP A 592 -4.95 -0.48 36.35
N PHE A 593 -3.78 0.01 36.74
CA PHE A 593 -3.58 0.52 38.09
C PHE A 593 -4.04 1.97 38.19
N THR A 594 -4.81 2.27 39.25
CA THR A 594 -5.25 3.62 39.60
C THR A 594 -4.82 3.93 41.02
N TRP A 595 -4.41 5.18 41.27
CA TRP A 595 -4.00 5.61 42.60
C TRP A 595 -4.41 7.05 42.86
N CYS A 596 -4.66 7.34 44.13
CA CYS A 596 -4.90 8.70 44.59
C CYS A 596 -3.59 9.46 44.67
N GLN A 597 -3.54 10.66 44.09
CA GLN A 597 -2.35 11.50 44.17
C GLN A 597 -2.12 12.09 45.58
N THR A 598 -3.14 12.11 46.44
CA THR A 598 -3.06 12.61 47.82
C THR A 598 -2.54 11.54 48.77
N CYS A 599 -3.26 10.43 48.94
CA CYS A 599 -2.86 9.38 49.88
C CYS A 599 -1.90 8.34 49.31
N LYS A 600 -1.64 8.35 47.98
CA LYS A 600 -0.77 7.40 47.27
C LYS A 600 -1.22 5.93 47.32
N HIS A 601 -2.38 5.64 47.89
CA HIS A 601 -3.01 4.33 47.85
C HIS A 601 -3.75 4.12 46.52
N GLY A 602 -3.89 2.86 46.14
CA GLY A 602 -4.49 2.51 44.87
C GLY A 602 -4.75 1.02 44.70
N GLY A 603 -5.27 0.67 43.52
CA GLY A 603 -5.62 -0.70 43.16
C GLY A 603 -5.88 -0.84 41.67
N HIS A 604 -6.28 -2.04 41.25
CA HIS A 604 -6.82 -2.22 39.90
C HIS A 604 -8.06 -1.34 39.72
N ALA A 605 -8.20 -0.71 38.55
CA ALA A 605 -9.18 0.31 38.27
C ALA A 605 -10.61 -0.17 38.59
N HIS A 606 -10.93 -1.41 38.24
CA HIS A 606 -12.24 -1.98 38.53
C HIS A 606 -12.49 -2.21 40.02
N HIS A 607 -11.54 -2.79 40.76
CA HIS A 607 -11.69 -2.95 42.21
C HIS A 607 -11.87 -1.60 42.91
N MET A 608 -11.13 -0.57 42.49
CA MET A 608 -11.27 0.77 43.05
C MET A 608 -12.64 1.37 42.69
N ALA A 609 -13.09 1.20 41.44
CA ALA A 609 -14.41 1.67 41.00
C ALA A 609 -15.55 1.00 41.78
N ASP A 610 -15.48 -0.32 41.98
CA ASP A 610 -16.48 -1.10 42.71
C ASP A 610 -16.53 -0.71 44.19
N TRP A 611 -15.37 -0.53 44.83
CA TRP A 611 -15.29 -0.04 46.21
C TRP A 611 -15.96 1.33 46.34
N PHE A 612 -15.59 2.28 45.48
CA PHE A 612 -16.13 3.64 45.49
C PHE A 612 -17.56 3.77 44.97
N ALA A 613 -18.17 2.68 44.50
CA ALA A 613 -19.61 2.64 44.22
C ALA A 613 -20.42 2.66 45.53
N THR A 614 -19.87 2.11 46.62
CA THR A 614 -20.55 1.95 47.91
C THR A 614 -19.85 2.65 49.08
N HIS A 615 -18.57 3.02 48.93
CA HIS A 615 -17.76 3.65 49.98
C HIS A 615 -17.26 5.04 49.54
N GLU A 616 -17.12 5.98 50.47
CA GLU A 616 -16.58 7.32 50.19
C GLU A 616 -15.11 7.51 50.57
N VAL A 617 -14.58 6.62 51.41
CA VAL A 617 -13.23 6.68 52.00
C VAL A 617 -12.32 5.61 51.40
N CYS A 618 -11.02 5.86 51.41
CA CYS A 618 -9.98 4.95 50.91
C CYS A 618 -10.11 3.53 51.52
N PRO A 619 -9.91 2.46 50.73
CA PRO A 619 -9.99 1.08 51.24
C PRO A 619 -8.82 0.67 52.16
N VAL A 620 -7.79 1.49 52.28
CA VAL A 620 -6.64 1.20 53.16
C VAL A 620 -6.99 1.59 54.58
N SER A 621 -6.80 0.67 55.53
CA SER A 621 -7.01 0.91 56.96
C SER A 621 -6.27 2.16 57.42
N ASP A 622 -6.91 2.92 58.31
CA ASP A 622 -6.38 4.16 58.90
C ASP A 622 -6.12 5.29 57.87
N CYS A 623 -6.77 5.24 56.70
CA CYS A 623 -6.71 6.29 55.69
C CYS A 623 -8.07 6.99 55.50
N ASP A 624 -8.21 8.21 56.00
CA ASP A 624 -9.44 9.01 55.89
C ASP A 624 -9.59 9.77 54.55
N CYS A 625 -8.83 9.38 53.52
CA CYS A 625 -8.81 10.11 52.25
C CYS A 625 -10.08 9.84 51.43
N THR A 626 -10.76 10.92 51.00
CA THR A 626 -11.95 10.86 50.13
C THR A 626 -11.55 10.86 48.65
N CYS A 627 -10.80 9.82 48.24
CA CYS A 627 -10.14 9.75 46.93
C CYS A 627 -11.05 10.11 45.74
N LYS A 628 -12.30 9.63 45.74
CA LYS A 628 -13.30 9.85 44.67
C LYS A 628 -13.63 11.34 44.44
N ARG A 629 -13.57 12.17 45.48
CA ARG A 629 -13.99 13.59 45.42
C ARG A 629 -12.89 14.51 44.89
N LEU A 630 -11.65 14.03 44.86
CA LEU A 630 -10.49 14.80 44.43
C LEU A 630 -10.42 14.97 42.90
N ASP A 631 -11.06 14.09 42.14
CA ASP A 631 -11.10 14.17 40.68
C ASP A 631 -12.00 15.32 40.17
N VAL A 632 -13.00 15.74 40.96
CA VAL A 632 -14.01 16.73 40.55
C VAL A 632 -13.46 18.16 40.57
N ASN A 633 -12.58 18.49 41.52
CA ASN A 633 -12.06 19.85 41.72
C ASN A 633 -10.95 20.28 40.74
N SER A 634 -10.45 19.37 39.90
CA SER A 634 -9.35 19.67 38.95
C SER A 634 -9.83 20.31 37.63
N THR A 635 -11.14 20.47 37.44
CA THR A 635 -11.73 21.04 36.20
C THR A 635 -11.88 22.58 36.21
N MET A 636 -11.54 23.26 37.30
CA MET A 636 -11.77 24.71 37.47
C MET A 636 -10.50 25.58 37.45
N GLY A 637 -9.34 25.08 37.02
CA GLY A 637 -8.10 25.86 37.11
C GLY A 637 -7.06 25.57 36.02
N CYS A 638 -7.35 25.90 34.76
CA CYS A 638 -6.31 26.10 33.76
C CYS A 638 -6.11 27.60 33.52
N ALA A 639 -5.29 28.22 34.37
CA ALA A 639 -4.68 29.51 34.09
C ALA A 639 -3.18 29.27 33.78
N PRO A 640 -2.58 30.04 32.85
CA PRO A 640 -1.23 29.76 32.37
C PRO A 640 -0.20 29.99 33.48
N SER A 641 0.60 28.97 33.78
CA SER A 641 1.70 29.05 34.74
C SER A 641 2.84 29.91 34.20
N GLY A 642 3.11 31.03 34.86
CA GLY A 642 4.34 31.82 34.71
C GLY A 642 5.59 31.08 35.18
N PRO A 643 6.79 31.64 34.92
CA PRO A 643 8.06 30.92 35.09
C PRO A 643 8.36 30.63 36.57
N ILE A 644 8.77 29.40 36.82
CA ILE A 644 9.12 28.85 38.14
C ILE A 644 10.48 29.41 38.57
N ALA A 645 10.53 30.15 39.68
CA ALA A 645 11.77 30.51 40.36
C ALA A 645 12.38 29.29 41.08
N PRO A 646 13.71 29.18 41.17
CA PRO A 646 14.37 28.02 41.76
C PRO A 646 14.23 28.04 43.30
N LEU A 647 13.68 26.97 43.87
CA LEU A 647 13.57 26.80 45.32
C LEU A 647 14.85 26.20 45.90
N ASP A 648 15.29 26.88 46.95
CA ASP A 648 16.53 26.75 47.69
C ASP A 648 16.64 25.41 48.43
N ARG A 649 17.86 24.87 48.46
CA ARG A 649 18.23 23.71 49.29
C ARG A 649 18.53 24.22 50.70
N THR A 650 17.65 24.01 51.66
CA THR A 650 18.01 23.69 53.06
C THR A 650 16.76 23.48 53.92
N ALA A 651 16.63 22.29 54.51
CA ALA A 651 16.58 22.10 55.97
C ALA A 651 16.17 20.65 56.29
N ARG A 652 17.00 20.00 57.10
CA ARG A 652 16.77 18.71 57.74
C ARG A 652 15.76 18.87 58.88
N THR A 653 14.93 17.86 59.11
CA THR A 653 15.06 16.88 60.23
C THR A 653 14.21 15.67 59.92
#